data_AF-A0A2K9NUE6-F1
#
_entry.id   AF-A0A2K9NUE6-F1
#
_cell.length_a   1.000
_cell.length_b   1.000
_cell.length_c   1.000
_cell.angle_alpha   90.00
_cell.angle_beta   90.00
_cell.angle_gamma   90.00
#
_symmetry.space_group_name_H-M   'P 1'
#
loop_
_entity.id
_entity.type
_entity.pdbx_description
1 polymer ?
#
loop_
_entity_poly.entity_id
_entity_poly.type
_entity_poly.pdbx_seq_one_letter_code
_entity_poly.pdbx_strand_id
1 'polypeptide(L)'
;MKNKMQTLFFLFALLFSFNVYADPCTDLVKALIAKQDMPGMEKTGELVGRLKKFADANKLPYQILEVGPAERRVQKLFVALDMTDDALVAKYLKEFNLDSADKPTLALEFGFEVPNEYVSGVLRTSADPKAQIYRWGKLDLTRDEWAKEWMIKGGFNRYPEREHNPVWGYSHLIQLKPDEAKNVKHFLKNPEERGPCKSDNCVAWTASIELGKTKTGATDEERKYLFNELGVSRSSAHYEIGRRLMHAASERHSGVVVFVNGKEGTAAFKKNLAGLLPPEPQIPYSNIIKGLGHDPKGELMQAVGKLPDGARIFFPIAAGASPEAMSALIQAAPKLKKGFEISLLVNGINESTLRKGAELADGKIRFKSFFVGSNMRKLHGEGYVKYVPGYLSDFPRYMKDPTMKDFKYDAIVVRVSPADKNGNHSLGPNHDMIHAILEGNPKVKIIAEINENVPFTTGDNIIHTSQITASFKSKAALAGPPVVPFTNVEKRIGEELGGLIDSGSTLQIGIGNIFGGLPDGLQNAGKKNLKISTEMFGDSLKDIMERGIAKKAETGFAYGSEDLYKWLNKNKSVKFVTTEAVNSPANIQNTDKFHAVNTALQVRLTGDVNAEFGPEGRLSSPGGQVEFMSGAARSNGGKSIIAIRSTAKNGELSSIVLDLYNGHVTTPAESVHYVVTEYGTAVLKGRTTGDRAVALINVAHPKFREALRDEALEKNIISPAEASEIILDAPVVADFVVRPYQGRAIASHQEGFFERIWNAININFFHVFKIYSH
;
A
#
# COMPACT_ATOMS: atom_id res chain seq x y z
N MET A 1 -21.27 -82.58 5.88
CA MET A 1 -20.52 -81.38 5.44
C MET A 1 -19.76 -80.69 6.60
N LYS A 2 -19.13 -81.48 7.47
CA LYS A 2 -18.17 -81.04 8.51
C LYS A 2 -16.83 -81.68 8.13
N ASN A 3 -15.98 -80.94 7.42
CA ASN A 3 -14.52 -81.16 7.24
C ASN A 3 -13.87 -80.26 6.17
N LYS A 4 -14.60 -79.31 5.56
CA LYS A 4 -14.00 -78.29 4.66
C LYS A 4 -14.04 -76.85 5.20
N MET A 5 -14.50 -76.66 6.44
CA MET A 5 -14.61 -75.33 7.08
C MET A 5 -13.52 -75.04 8.13
N GLN A 6 -12.70 -76.02 8.53
CA GLN A 6 -11.58 -75.80 9.46
C GLN A 6 -10.25 -75.50 8.74
N THR A 7 -10.10 -75.86 7.47
CA THR A 7 -8.89 -75.55 6.68
C THR A 7 -8.89 -74.09 6.19
N LEU A 8 -10.05 -73.45 6.04
CA LEU A 8 -10.15 -72.05 5.61
C LEU A 8 -9.82 -71.04 6.74
N PHE A 9 -10.06 -71.40 8.01
CA PHE A 9 -9.77 -70.53 9.15
C PHE A 9 -8.28 -70.54 9.53
N PHE A 10 -7.55 -71.61 9.20
CA PHE A 10 -6.10 -71.69 9.43
C PHE A 10 -5.27 -70.94 8.39
N LEU A 11 -5.77 -70.74 7.16
CA LEU A 11 -5.08 -69.94 6.14
C LEU A 11 -5.24 -68.43 6.35
N PHE A 12 -6.35 -67.98 6.95
CA PHE A 12 -6.58 -66.55 7.22
C PHE A 12 -5.72 -65.99 8.37
N ALA A 13 -5.25 -66.85 9.27
CA ALA A 13 -4.36 -66.45 10.37
C ALA A 13 -2.87 -66.36 9.97
N LEU A 14 -2.47 -66.90 8.82
CA LEU A 14 -1.07 -66.88 8.35
C LEU A 14 -0.77 -65.78 7.31
N LEU A 15 -1.80 -65.17 6.72
CA LEU A 15 -1.67 -64.09 5.73
C LEU A 15 -1.47 -62.68 6.36
N PHE A 16 -1.38 -62.57 7.69
CA PHE A 16 -1.04 -61.31 8.37
C PHE A 16 0.46 -61.09 8.63
N SER A 17 1.33 -61.99 8.17
CA SER A 17 2.74 -61.96 8.57
C SER A 17 3.76 -61.74 7.46
N PHE A 18 3.44 -61.87 6.16
CA PHE A 18 4.41 -61.58 5.10
C PHE A 18 3.73 -61.06 3.82
N ASN A 19 4.00 -59.80 3.48
CA ASN A 19 3.47 -59.09 2.31
C ASN A 19 4.52 -59.07 1.19
N VAL A 20 4.34 -59.82 0.10
CA VAL A 20 5.07 -59.62 -1.17
C VAL A 20 4.16 -59.92 -2.38
N TYR A 21 3.80 -58.83 -3.09
CA TYR A 21 3.67 -58.59 -4.54
C TYR A 21 3.39 -59.73 -5.55
N ALA A 22 2.36 -59.50 -6.38
CA ALA A 22 2.52 -59.31 -7.83
C ALA A 22 1.27 -58.63 -8.43
N ASP A 23 1.44 -57.50 -9.15
CA ASP A 23 0.40 -56.80 -9.92
C ASP A 23 0.99 -56.42 -11.31
N PRO A 24 0.25 -56.50 -12.42
CA PRO A 24 0.77 -56.55 -13.80
C PRO A 24 1.19 -55.18 -14.39
N CYS A 25 1.41 -54.16 -13.54
CA CYS A 25 1.90 -52.84 -13.98
C CYS A 25 3.38 -52.84 -14.44
N THR A 26 4.13 -53.88 -14.16
CA THR A 26 5.59 -53.89 -14.41
C THR A 26 5.93 -53.98 -15.91
N ASP A 27 5.10 -54.62 -16.73
CA ASP A 27 5.41 -54.80 -18.16
C ASP A 27 5.03 -53.57 -19.01
N LEU A 28 4.04 -52.78 -18.59
CA LEU A 28 3.74 -51.48 -19.20
C LEU A 28 4.81 -50.43 -18.86
N VAL A 29 5.35 -50.46 -17.63
CA VAL A 29 6.45 -49.60 -17.19
C VAL A 29 7.77 -50.00 -17.87
N LYS A 30 8.04 -51.31 -18.05
CA LYS A 30 9.20 -51.76 -18.85
C LYS A 30 9.07 -51.39 -20.33
N ALA A 31 7.87 -51.43 -20.90
CA ALA A 31 7.62 -50.97 -22.27
C ALA A 31 7.75 -49.45 -22.44
N LEU A 32 7.43 -48.66 -21.41
CA LEU A 32 7.65 -47.21 -21.38
C LEU A 32 9.13 -46.84 -21.15
N ILE A 33 9.87 -47.63 -20.38
CA ILE A 33 11.33 -47.46 -20.19
C ILE A 33 12.11 -47.86 -21.46
N ALA A 34 11.58 -48.77 -22.28
CA ALA A 34 12.23 -49.27 -23.49
C ALA A 34 12.10 -48.36 -24.74
N LYS A 35 11.41 -47.22 -24.65
CA LYS A 35 11.46 -46.16 -25.68
C LYS A 35 12.16 -44.93 -25.13
N GLN A 36 13.49 -44.98 -25.09
CA GLN A 36 14.37 -43.81 -24.96
C GLN A 36 14.47 -42.98 -26.26
N ASP A 37 13.42 -42.97 -27.09
CA ASP A 37 13.36 -42.04 -28.21
C ASP A 37 12.60 -40.80 -27.77
N MET A 38 13.23 -39.64 -27.97
CA MET A 38 12.70 -38.29 -27.68
C MET A 38 12.20 -37.64 -28.98
N PRO A 39 10.94 -37.79 -29.41
CA PRO A 39 10.40 -36.93 -30.45
C PRO A 39 9.96 -35.61 -29.81
N GLY A 40 10.71 -34.52 -30.05
CA GLY A 40 10.20 -33.15 -29.83
C GLY A 40 11.00 -32.23 -28.90
N MET A 41 12.00 -32.72 -28.14
CA MET A 41 12.86 -31.85 -27.31
C MET A 41 13.96 -31.09 -28.09
N GLU A 42 14.17 -31.37 -29.38
CA GLU A 42 15.01 -30.49 -30.21
C GLU A 42 14.43 -29.07 -30.36
N LYS A 43 13.17 -28.87 -29.95
CA LYS A 43 12.52 -27.54 -29.87
C LYS A 43 12.57 -26.90 -28.47
N THR A 44 13.12 -27.55 -27.44
CA THR A 44 13.11 -27.06 -26.03
C THR A 44 14.34 -26.25 -25.59
N GLY A 45 15.17 -25.78 -26.52
CA GLY A 45 16.24 -24.81 -26.24
C GLY A 45 17.66 -25.40 -26.20
N GLU A 46 18.63 -24.63 -26.69
CA GLU A 46 20.05 -25.02 -26.89
C GLU A 46 20.72 -25.58 -25.62
N LEU A 47 20.32 -25.08 -24.44
CA LEU A 47 20.97 -25.37 -23.16
C LEU A 47 20.67 -26.78 -22.62
N VAL A 48 19.43 -27.27 -22.77
CA VAL A 48 19.03 -28.61 -22.33
C VAL A 48 19.74 -29.68 -23.18
N GLY A 49 19.83 -29.44 -24.48
CA GLY A 49 20.58 -30.30 -25.40
C GLY A 49 22.08 -30.36 -25.07
N ARG A 50 22.68 -29.22 -24.69
CA ARG A 50 24.07 -29.16 -24.19
C ARG A 50 24.25 -29.94 -22.89
N LEU A 51 23.31 -29.81 -21.94
CA LEU A 51 23.34 -30.56 -20.69
C LEU A 51 23.29 -32.07 -20.91
N LYS A 52 22.45 -32.53 -21.83
CA LYS A 52 22.40 -33.95 -22.20
C LYS A 52 23.73 -34.43 -22.81
N LYS A 53 24.27 -33.70 -23.79
CA LYS A 53 25.55 -34.06 -24.43
C LYS A 53 26.70 -34.11 -23.41
N PHE A 54 26.72 -33.17 -22.47
CA PHE A 54 27.70 -33.15 -21.38
C PHE A 54 27.58 -34.39 -20.49
N ALA A 55 26.35 -34.78 -20.12
CA ALA A 55 26.09 -35.98 -19.35
C ALA A 55 26.56 -37.24 -20.08
N ASP A 56 26.22 -37.38 -21.36
CA ASP A 56 26.61 -38.52 -22.19
C ASP A 56 28.15 -38.62 -22.33
N ALA A 57 28.83 -37.50 -22.59
CA ALA A 57 30.30 -37.44 -22.76
C ALA A 57 31.08 -37.81 -21.48
N ASN A 58 30.51 -37.51 -20.31
CA ASN A 58 31.14 -37.79 -19.02
C ASN A 58 30.52 -39.01 -18.30
N LYS A 59 29.63 -39.76 -18.97
CA LYS A 59 28.96 -40.96 -18.45
C LYS A 59 28.16 -40.69 -17.15
N LEU A 60 27.57 -39.51 -17.04
CA LEU A 60 26.77 -39.10 -15.88
C LEU A 60 25.36 -39.70 -15.95
N PRO A 61 24.80 -40.15 -14.82
CA PRO A 61 23.43 -40.61 -14.81
C PRO A 61 22.47 -39.44 -14.90
N TYR A 62 21.41 -39.61 -15.68
CA TYR A 62 20.35 -38.64 -15.80
C TYR A 62 18.99 -39.32 -15.80
N GLN A 63 17.96 -38.57 -15.42
CA GLN A 63 16.56 -38.98 -15.41
C GLN A 63 15.71 -37.86 -16.00
N ILE A 64 14.57 -38.24 -16.58
CA ILE A 64 13.55 -37.29 -17.02
C ILE A 64 12.37 -37.44 -16.07
N LEU A 65 11.98 -36.34 -15.43
CA LEU A 65 10.83 -36.30 -14.52
C LEU A 65 9.85 -35.23 -15.00
N GLU A 66 8.57 -35.48 -14.82
CA GLU A 66 7.55 -34.43 -14.89
C GLU A 66 7.54 -33.65 -13.58
N VAL A 67 7.60 -32.33 -13.69
CA VAL A 67 7.49 -31.40 -12.56
C VAL A 67 6.48 -30.29 -12.88
N GLY A 68 5.88 -29.72 -11.85
CA GLY A 68 4.83 -28.70 -11.93
C GLY A 68 3.46 -29.21 -11.45
N PRO A 69 2.52 -28.29 -11.18
CA PRO A 69 1.18 -28.65 -10.73
C PRO A 69 0.45 -29.47 -11.80
N ALA A 70 -0.55 -30.25 -11.40
CA ALA A 70 -1.24 -31.22 -12.26
C ALA A 70 -1.74 -30.61 -13.58
N GLU A 71 -2.18 -29.35 -13.54
CA GLU A 71 -2.67 -28.56 -14.66
C GLU A 71 -1.58 -28.02 -15.61
N ARG A 72 -0.29 -28.08 -15.24
CA ARG A 72 0.85 -27.51 -16.00
C ARG A 72 2.15 -28.32 -15.86
N ARG A 73 2.08 -29.64 -15.87
CA ARG A 73 3.29 -30.50 -15.80
C ARG A 73 4.19 -30.31 -17.00
N VAL A 74 5.49 -30.23 -16.74
CA VAL A 74 6.55 -30.13 -17.75
C VAL A 74 7.60 -31.22 -17.53
N GLN A 75 8.03 -31.87 -18.60
CA GLN A 75 9.16 -32.80 -18.54
C GLN A 75 10.47 -32.02 -18.41
N LYS A 76 11.34 -32.47 -17.50
CA LYS A 76 12.67 -31.90 -17.27
C LYS A 76 13.75 -32.97 -17.22
N LEU A 77 14.90 -32.64 -17.77
CA LEU A 77 16.13 -33.43 -17.68
C LEU A 77 16.87 -33.10 -16.38
N PHE A 78 17.07 -34.11 -15.53
CA PHE A 78 17.88 -34.05 -14.33
C PHE A 78 19.17 -34.84 -14.55
N VAL A 79 20.33 -34.23 -14.32
CA VAL A 79 21.65 -34.88 -14.46
C VAL A 79 22.34 -34.88 -13.10
N ALA A 80 22.82 -36.02 -12.62
CA ALA A 80 23.60 -36.06 -11.39
C ALA A 80 25.06 -35.64 -11.66
N LEU A 81 25.58 -34.74 -10.85
CA LEU A 81 26.97 -34.32 -10.84
C LEU A 81 27.60 -34.71 -9.49
N ASP A 82 28.59 -35.60 -9.53
CA ASP A 82 29.34 -35.98 -8.34
C ASP A 82 30.24 -34.84 -7.93
N MET A 83 29.96 -34.30 -6.75
CA MET A 83 30.65 -33.13 -6.22
C MET A 83 31.99 -33.46 -5.57
N THR A 84 32.30 -34.74 -5.40
CA THR A 84 33.61 -35.19 -4.89
C THR A 84 34.66 -35.33 -6.01
N ASP A 85 34.26 -35.18 -7.28
CA ASP A 85 35.15 -35.20 -8.44
C ASP A 85 35.44 -33.76 -8.94
N ASP A 86 36.50 -33.17 -8.39
CA ASP A 86 36.94 -31.81 -8.72
C ASP A 86 37.16 -31.58 -10.23
N ALA A 87 37.65 -32.59 -10.94
CA ALA A 87 37.92 -32.49 -12.38
C ALA A 87 36.61 -32.47 -13.19
N LEU A 88 35.62 -33.26 -12.78
CA LEU A 88 34.29 -33.27 -13.37
C LEU A 88 33.54 -31.95 -13.10
N VAL A 89 33.61 -31.44 -11.86
CA VAL A 89 33.02 -30.15 -11.50
C VAL A 89 33.65 -29.02 -12.33
N ALA A 90 34.97 -29.00 -12.47
CA ALA A 90 35.65 -28.00 -13.29
C ALA A 90 35.22 -28.05 -14.78
N LYS A 91 35.03 -29.26 -15.34
CA LYS A 91 34.49 -29.42 -16.71
C LYS A 91 33.06 -28.89 -16.84
N TYR A 92 32.20 -29.14 -15.84
CA TYR A 92 30.83 -28.63 -15.82
C TYR A 92 30.79 -27.11 -15.81
N LEU A 93 31.58 -26.48 -14.93
CA LEU A 93 31.66 -25.01 -14.84
C LEU A 93 32.03 -24.37 -16.19
N LYS A 94 33.02 -24.96 -16.86
CA LYS A 94 33.50 -24.51 -18.16
C LYS A 94 32.48 -24.74 -19.28
N GLU A 95 31.87 -25.92 -19.36
CA GLU A 95 30.91 -26.28 -20.41
C GLU A 95 29.72 -25.32 -20.43
N PHE A 96 29.21 -24.94 -19.26
CA PHE A 96 28.06 -24.04 -19.13
C PHE A 96 28.47 -22.58 -18.95
N ASN A 97 29.73 -22.20 -19.23
CA ASN A 97 30.21 -20.82 -19.09
C ASN A 97 29.91 -20.21 -17.71
N LEU A 98 29.88 -21.04 -16.66
CA LEU A 98 29.66 -20.58 -15.28
C LEU A 98 30.93 -19.97 -14.68
N ASP A 99 32.04 -20.02 -15.42
CA ASP A 99 33.34 -19.43 -15.13
C ASP A 99 33.74 -18.29 -16.11
N SER A 100 32.88 -17.92 -17.08
CA SER A 100 33.19 -17.03 -18.22
C SER A 100 32.33 -15.76 -18.32
N ALA A 101 32.94 -14.63 -18.73
CA ALA A 101 32.32 -13.28 -18.76
C ALA A 101 31.55 -12.96 -20.04
N ASP A 102 31.94 -13.63 -21.11
CA ASP A 102 31.55 -13.20 -22.44
C ASP A 102 30.27 -13.90 -22.93
N LYS A 103 29.91 -15.03 -22.31
CA LYS A 103 28.73 -15.85 -22.67
C LYS A 103 28.02 -16.43 -21.44
N PRO A 104 27.45 -15.60 -20.53
CA PRO A 104 26.95 -16.09 -19.25
C PRO A 104 25.74 -17.01 -19.42
N THR A 105 25.81 -18.19 -18.80
CA THR A 105 24.63 -19.04 -18.55
C THR A 105 24.16 -18.76 -17.12
N LEU A 106 22.84 -18.69 -16.93
CA LEU A 106 22.28 -18.58 -15.59
C LEU A 106 22.16 -19.95 -14.93
N ALA A 107 22.78 -20.09 -13.76
CA ALA A 107 22.57 -21.21 -12.85
C ALA A 107 21.93 -20.71 -11.55
N LEU A 108 20.71 -21.18 -11.28
CA LEU A 108 20.01 -20.98 -10.01
C LEU A 108 20.28 -22.16 -9.10
N GLU A 109 21.08 -21.96 -8.06
CA GLU A 109 21.52 -23.06 -7.20
C GLU A 109 20.81 -23.06 -5.85
N PHE A 110 20.32 -24.24 -5.49
CA PHE A 110 19.58 -24.53 -4.28
C PHE A 110 20.36 -25.56 -3.46
N GLY A 111 20.55 -25.29 -2.17
CA GLY A 111 21.28 -26.16 -1.25
C GLY A 111 20.48 -26.47 0.01
N PHE A 112 20.81 -27.59 0.65
CA PHE A 112 20.27 -27.94 1.97
C PHE A 112 21.07 -27.21 3.06
N GLU A 113 20.40 -26.52 3.99
CA GLU A 113 21.09 -25.90 5.14
C GLU A 113 21.22 -26.89 6.30
N VAL A 114 20.17 -27.66 6.56
CA VAL A 114 20.09 -28.82 7.47
C VAL A 114 19.22 -29.92 6.82
N PRO A 115 19.23 -31.17 7.32
CA PRO A 115 18.29 -32.19 6.84
C PRO A 115 16.85 -31.69 6.94
N ASN A 116 16.13 -31.64 5.81
CA ASN A 116 14.73 -31.20 5.67
C ASN A 116 14.43 -29.69 5.68
N GLU A 117 15.43 -28.79 5.74
CA GLU A 117 15.20 -27.34 5.53
C GLU A 117 15.97 -26.81 4.32
N TYR A 118 15.24 -26.13 3.44
CA TYR A 118 15.75 -25.56 2.19
C TYR A 118 16.23 -24.13 2.42
N VAL A 119 17.45 -23.83 1.94
CA VAL A 119 17.89 -22.45 1.79
C VAL A 119 18.09 -22.13 0.31
N SER A 120 17.39 -21.07 -0.11
CA SER A 120 17.53 -20.43 -1.41
C SER A 120 18.42 -19.19 -1.24
N GLY A 121 19.29 -18.79 -2.14
CA GLY A 121 19.72 -19.31 -3.43
C GLY A 121 20.95 -18.51 -3.83
N VAL A 122 21.97 -19.16 -4.40
CA VAL A 122 23.12 -18.45 -4.97
C VAL A 122 22.85 -18.32 -6.46
N LEU A 123 22.64 -17.09 -6.92
CA LEU A 123 22.53 -16.79 -8.34
C LEU A 123 23.93 -16.62 -8.93
N ARG A 124 24.35 -17.58 -9.76
CA ARG A 124 25.65 -17.47 -10.45
C ARG A 124 25.49 -16.71 -11.75
N THR A 125 26.15 -15.57 -11.84
CA THR A 125 26.41 -14.87 -13.12
C THR A 125 27.79 -14.21 -13.22
N SER A 126 28.57 -14.12 -12.14
CA SER A 126 29.84 -13.39 -12.21
C SER A 126 30.94 -14.19 -12.85
N ALA A 127 31.58 -13.58 -13.83
CA ALA A 127 32.76 -14.11 -14.47
C ALA A 127 34.07 -13.63 -13.85
N ASP A 128 34.00 -12.67 -12.93
CA ASP A 128 35.14 -12.33 -12.10
C ASP A 128 35.27 -13.37 -10.96
N PRO A 129 36.35 -14.18 -10.91
CA PRO A 129 36.67 -15.10 -9.81
C PRO A 129 36.67 -14.46 -8.43
N LYS A 130 36.94 -13.16 -8.36
CA LYS A 130 37.12 -12.40 -7.12
C LYS A 130 35.88 -11.61 -6.72
N ALA A 131 34.80 -11.67 -7.51
CA ALA A 131 33.55 -11.03 -7.14
C ALA A 131 32.98 -11.64 -5.86
N GLN A 132 32.69 -10.80 -4.88
CA GLN A 132 32.06 -11.21 -3.64
C GLN A 132 30.57 -11.52 -3.88
N ILE A 133 30.13 -12.65 -3.34
CA ILE A 133 28.73 -13.08 -3.30
C ILE A 133 28.28 -13.13 -1.85
N TYR A 134 27.09 -12.58 -1.60
CA TYR A 134 26.53 -12.48 -0.25
C TYR A 134 25.55 -13.62 0.03
N ARG A 135 25.58 -14.14 1.26
CA ARG A 135 24.66 -15.16 1.76
C ARG A 135 23.94 -14.62 3.00
N TRP A 136 22.60 -14.54 2.95
CA TRP A 136 21.68 -14.27 4.08
C TRP A 136 22.35 -13.70 5.36
N GLY A 137 22.71 -12.43 5.35
CA GLY A 137 23.15 -11.77 6.58
C GLY A 137 24.59 -12.07 7.04
N LYS A 138 25.36 -12.91 6.36
CA LYS A 138 26.72 -13.33 6.77
C LYS A 138 27.76 -13.23 5.65
N LEU A 139 29.02 -13.05 6.09
CA LEU A 139 30.29 -12.86 5.37
C LEU A 139 30.29 -13.00 3.83
N ASP A 140 30.85 -11.99 3.19
CA ASP A 140 31.20 -11.98 1.77
C ASP A 140 32.21 -13.09 1.45
N LEU A 141 31.88 -13.99 0.50
CA LEU A 141 32.83 -14.95 -0.07
C LEU A 141 33.07 -14.59 -1.54
N THR A 142 34.29 -14.71 -2.04
CA THR A 142 34.52 -14.61 -3.49
C THR A 142 33.89 -15.80 -4.23
N ARG A 143 33.60 -15.66 -5.53
CA ARG A 143 33.13 -16.78 -6.38
C ARG A 143 34.02 -18.01 -6.25
N ASP A 144 35.33 -17.81 -6.31
CA ASP A 144 36.30 -18.90 -6.21
C ASP A 144 36.36 -19.50 -4.80
N GLU A 145 36.21 -18.68 -3.75
CA GLU A 145 36.10 -19.18 -2.37
C GLU A 145 34.80 -19.91 -2.13
N TRP A 146 33.68 -19.47 -2.70
CA TRP A 146 32.42 -20.19 -2.59
C TRP A 146 32.46 -21.51 -3.37
N ALA A 147 33.01 -21.52 -4.59
CA ALA A 147 33.23 -22.76 -5.34
C ALA A 147 34.18 -23.70 -4.57
N LYS A 148 35.22 -23.14 -3.94
CA LYS A 148 36.14 -23.92 -3.10
C LYS A 148 35.52 -24.37 -1.78
N GLU A 149 34.76 -23.55 -1.06
CA GLU A 149 34.18 -23.87 0.25
C GLU A 149 32.93 -24.75 0.15
N TRP A 150 32.08 -24.56 -0.85
CA TRP A 150 30.82 -25.28 -0.99
C TRP A 150 30.86 -26.40 -2.04
N MET A 151 31.46 -26.17 -3.21
CA MET A 151 31.45 -27.16 -4.30
C MET A 151 32.63 -28.16 -4.23
N ILE A 152 33.82 -27.74 -3.76
CA ILE A 152 35.08 -28.51 -3.87
C ILE A 152 35.60 -29.03 -2.51
N LYS A 153 35.58 -28.22 -1.43
CA LYS A 153 36.22 -28.55 -0.12
C LYS A 153 35.26 -28.72 1.07
N GLY A 154 33.96 -28.51 0.88
CA GLY A 154 32.97 -28.95 1.84
C GLY A 154 32.35 -27.90 2.75
N GLY A 155 31.03 -27.75 2.57
CA GLY A 155 30.13 -27.45 3.69
C GLY A 155 30.23 -28.50 4.82
N PHE A 156 30.94 -29.60 4.63
CA PHE A 156 31.16 -30.71 5.58
C PHE A 156 31.91 -30.31 6.84
N ASN A 157 32.95 -29.47 6.74
CA ASN A 157 33.73 -29.07 7.93
C ASN A 157 33.00 -28.06 8.83
N ARG A 158 31.98 -27.37 8.30
CA ARG A 158 31.14 -26.40 9.03
C ARG A 158 29.83 -27.00 9.55
N TYR A 159 29.37 -28.12 8.97
CA TYR A 159 28.09 -28.79 9.27
C TYR A 159 28.26 -30.33 9.17
N PRO A 160 28.84 -30.98 10.18
CA PRO A 160 29.13 -32.42 10.20
C PRO A 160 27.89 -33.30 9.92
N GLU A 161 26.70 -32.81 10.29
CA GLU A 161 25.41 -33.44 10.04
C GLU A 161 25.06 -33.64 8.54
N ARG A 162 25.80 -33.03 7.61
CA ARG A 162 25.60 -33.18 6.15
C ARG A 162 26.31 -34.36 5.52
N GLU A 163 27.27 -34.97 6.20
CA GLU A 163 28.15 -36.03 5.68
C GLU A 163 27.35 -37.26 5.19
N HIS A 164 26.13 -37.45 5.70
CA HIS A 164 25.25 -38.57 5.41
C HIS A 164 24.13 -38.29 4.40
N ASN A 165 24.04 -37.06 3.83
CA ASN A 165 22.99 -36.75 2.84
C ASN A 165 23.44 -37.13 1.41
N PRO A 166 22.71 -38.02 0.70
CA PRO A 166 23.06 -38.43 -0.65
C PRO A 166 22.91 -37.32 -1.72
N VAL A 167 22.11 -36.28 -1.46
CA VAL A 167 21.90 -35.14 -2.38
C VAL A 167 22.20 -33.83 -1.65
N TRP A 168 23.13 -33.06 -2.20
CA TRP A 168 23.60 -31.80 -1.59
C TRP A 168 22.86 -30.57 -2.08
N GLY A 169 22.23 -30.66 -3.25
CA GLY A 169 21.48 -29.57 -3.84
C GLY A 169 21.17 -29.82 -5.31
N TYR A 170 20.62 -28.80 -5.97
CA TYR A 170 20.39 -28.82 -7.40
C TYR A 170 20.48 -27.42 -8.01
N SER A 171 20.71 -27.36 -9.32
CA SER A 171 20.86 -26.15 -10.11
C SER A 171 19.94 -26.15 -11.31
N HIS A 172 19.14 -25.11 -11.49
CA HIS A 172 18.40 -24.89 -12.73
C HIS A 172 19.24 -24.09 -13.71
N LEU A 173 19.52 -24.69 -14.87
CA LEU A 173 20.17 -24.03 -16.00
C LEU A 173 19.10 -23.36 -16.87
N ILE A 174 19.19 -22.03 -16.98
CA ILE A 174 18.22 -21.21 -17.71
C ILE A 174 18.90 -20.48 -18.86
N GLN A 175 18.34 -20.63 -20.05
CA GLN A 175 18.73 -19.86 -21.22
C GLN A 175 18.17 -18.44 -21.12
N LEU A 176 19.05 -17.45 -21.24
CA LEU A 176 18.66 -16.04 -21.20
C LEU A 176 18.19 -15.56 -22.57
N LYS A 177 17.14 -14.74 -22.59
CA LYS A 177 16.78 -13.93 -23.75
C LYS A 177 17.82 -12.81 -23.97
N PRO A 178 17.94 -12.23 -25.18
CA PRO A 178 18.93 -11.20 -25.46
C PRO A 178 18.90 -9.98 -24.51
N ASP A 179 17.71 -9.47 -24.19
CA ASP A 179 17.56 -8.33 -23.28
C ASP A 179 17.89 -8.69 -21.83
N GLU A 180 17.54 -9.90 -21.41
CA GLU A 180 17.93 -10.45 -20.11
C GLU A 180 19.45 -10.56 -20.06
N ALA A 181 20.09 -11.18 -21.04
CA ALA A 181 21.55 -11.29 -21.12
C ALA A 181 22.26 -9.92 -21.11
N LYS A 182 21.66 -8.90 -21.74
CA LYS A 182 22.17 -7.51 -21.73
C LYS A 182 22.11 -6.87 -20.35
N ASN A 183 20.97 -6.98 -19.67
CA ASN A 183 20.79 -6.44 -18.31
C ASN A 183 21.76 -7.10 -17.33
N VAL A 184 21.95 -8.40 -17.51
CA VAL A 184 22.81 -9.22 -16.69
C VAL A 184 24.25 -8.82 -16.86
N LYS A 185 24.69 -8.69 -18.12
CA LYS A 185 26.02 -8.19 -18.44
C LYS A 185 26.25 -6.77 -17.88
N HIS A 186 25.22 -5.92 -17.83
CA HIS A 186 25.30 -4.60 -17.18
C HIS A 186 25.54 -4.72 -15.68
N PHE A 187 24.69 -5.44 -14.95
CA PHE A 187 24.85 -5.57 -13.49
C PHE A 187 26.15 -6.29 -13.11
N LEU A 188 26.65 -7.19 -13.95
CA LEU A 188 27.95 -7.81 -13.78
C LEU A 188 29.12 -6.82 -13.86
N LYS A 189 29.01 -5.81 -14.73
CA LYS A 189 30.02 -4.77 -14.93
C LYS A 189 29.92 -3.60 -13.95
N ASN A 190 28.75 -3.40 -13.34
CA ASN A 190 28.46 -2.29 -12.42
C ASN A 190 28.02 -2.83 -11.04
N PRO A 191 28.93 -3.45 -10.25
CA PRO A 191 28.61 -4.11 -8.99
C PRO A 191 28.07 -3.18 -7.89
N GLU A 192 28.42 -1.91 -7.93
CA GLU A 192 27.91 -0.84 -7.07
C GLU A 192 26.43 -0.55 -7.28
N GLU A 193 25.89 -0.83 -8.46
CA GLU A 193 24.46 -0.69 -8.78
C GLU A 193 23.61 -1.88 -8.27
N ARG A 194 24.13 -2.73 -7.38
CA ARG A 194 23.42 -3.92 -6.88
C ARG A 194 22.66 -3.70 -5.55
N GLY A 195 22.83 -2.57 -4.89
CA GLY A 195 22.07 -2.18 -3.68
C GLY A 195 22.56 -2.75 -2.33
N PRO A 196 21.87 -2.41 -1.20
CA PRO A 196 22.36 -2.62 0.17
C PRO A 196 22.18 -4.05 0.69
N CYS A 197 21.53 -4.93 -0.07
CA CYS A 197 21.57 -6.37 0.16
C CYS A 197 22.41 -6.96 -0.96
N LYS A 198 23.69 -7.24 -0.70
CA LYS A 198 24.65 -7.61 -1.76
C LYS A 198 24.41 -9.01 -2.39
N SER A 199 23.32 -9.70 -2.01
CA SER A 199 22.80 -10.91 -2.67
C SER A 199 21.70 -10.61 -3.71
N ASP A 200 21.40 -9.33 -3.98
CA ASP A 200 20.27 -8.84 -4.79
C ASP A 200 20.40 -9.05 -6.30
N ASN A 201 21.37 -9.86 -6.72
CA ASN A 201 21.23 -10.61 -7.95
C ASN A 201 19.83 -11.27 -8.03
N CYS A 202 19.24 -11.73 -6.93
CA CYS A 202 17.90 -12.34 -6.97
C CYS A 202 16.76 -11.35 -7.30
N VAL A 203 16.86 -10.07 -6.93
CA VAL A 203 15.80 -9.06 -7.10
C VAL A 203 15.85 -8.43 -8.50
N ALA A 204 17.03 -7.97 -8.93
CA ALA A 204 17.23 -7.42 -10.27
C ALA A 204 16.85 -8.45 -11.35
N TRP A 205 17.06 -9.73 -11.07
CA TRP A 205 16.70 -10.81 -11.97
C TRP A 205 15.25 -11.22 -11.95
N THR A 206 14.60 -11.28 -10.78
CA THR A 206 13.15 -11.48 -10.70
C THR A 206 12.43 -10.36 -11.45
N ALA A 207 12.87 -9.10 -11.27
CA ALA A 207 12.34 -7.97 -12.01
C ALA A 207 12.65 -8.02 -13.53
N SER A 208 13.81 -8.56 -13.94
CA SER A 208 14.13 -8.74 -15.36
C SER A 208 13.30 -9.84 -16.02
N ILE A 209 13.16 -11.01 -15.37
CA ILE A 209 12.57 -12.24 -15.92
C ILE A 209 11.05 -12.25 -15.83
N GLU A 210 10.48 -11.80 -14.71
CA GLU A 210 9.02 -11.78 -14.46
C GLU A 210 8.39 -10.45 -14.85
N LEU A 211 9.05 -9.32 -14.52
CA LEU A 211 8.46 -7.99 -14.71
C LEU A 211 8.89 -7.33 -16.03
N GLY A 212 9.88 -7.89 -16.74
CA GLY A 212 10.44 -7.31 -17.96
C GLY A 212 11.03 -5.91 -17.77
N LYS A 213 11.30 -5.52 -16.52
CA LYS A 213 11.59 -4.14 -16.11
C LYS A 213 12.74 -4.13 -15.11
N THR A 214 13.95 -4.10 -15.63
CA THR A 214 15.05 -3.46 -14.89
C THR A 214 15.71 -2.46 -15.79
N LYS A 215 15.66 -1.19 -15.38
CA LYS A 215 16.51 -0.15 -15.94
C LYS A 215 17.89 -0.27 -15.29
N THR A 216 18.92 -0.27 -16.12
CA THR A 216 20.30 0.01 -15.72
C THR A 216 20.36 1.39 -15.05
N GLY A 217 21.10 1.56 -13.94
CA GLY A 217 21.23 2.85 -13.24
C GLY A 217 20.19 3.17 -12.15
N ALA A 218 19.43 2.19 -11.66
CA ALA A 218 18.43 2.42 -10.60
C ALA A 218 19.07 2.74 -9.23
N THR A 219 18.41 3.55 -8.41
CA THR A 219 18.87 3.94 -7.06
C THR A 219 18.51 2.89 -6.00
N ASP A 220 19.14 2.96 -4.82
CA ASP A 220 18.86 2.04 -3.70
C ASP A 220 17.43 2.15 -3.14
N GLU A 221 16.81 3.32 -3.29
CA GLU A 221 15.41 3.56 -2.90
C GLU A 221 14.42 2.92 -3.87
N GLU A 222 14.71 2.94 -5.17
CA GLU A 222 13.93 2.23 -6.19
C GLU A 222 14.01 0.71 -6.00
N ARG A 223 15.17 0.20 -5.54
CA ARG A 223 15.33 -1.22 -5.19
C ARG A 223 14.56 -1.60 -3.91
N LYS A 224 14.54 -0.73 -2.89
CA LYS A 224 13.69 -0.92 -1.69
C LYS A 224 12.20 -0.95 -2.03
N TYR A 225 11.78 -0.20 -3.03
CA TYR A 225 10.39 -0.17 -3.52
C TYR A 225 9.93 -1.52 -4.07
N LEU A 226 10.80 -2.20 -4.83
CA LEU A 226 10.55 -3.56 -5.37
C LEU A 226 10.30 -4.61 -4.27
N PHE A 227 10.96 -4.49 -3.11
CA PHE A 227 10.69 -5.38 -1.96
C PHE A 227 9.32 -5.15 -1.33
N ASN A 228 8.86 -3.90 -1.30
CA ASN A 228 7.53 -3.54 -0.79
C ASN A 228 6.41 -3.98 -1.75
N GLU A 229 6.66 -3.98 -3.07
CA GLU A 229 5.72 -4.56 -4.05
C GLU A 229 5.53 -6.07 -3.89
N LEU A 230 6.55 -6.78 -3.41
CA LEU A 230 6.43 -8.21 -3.09
C LEU A 230 5.64 -8.47 -1.78
N GLY A 231 5.33 -7.42 -1.01
CA GLY A 231 4.42 -7.50 0.13
C GLY A 231 4.92 -8.34 1.31
N VAL A 232 6.24 -8.51 1.45
CA VAL A 232 6.87 -9.40 2.42
C VAL A 232 8.04 -8.72 3.14
N SER A 233 8.30 -9.09 4.39
CA SER A 233 9.48 -8.61 5.13
C SER A 233 10.78 -9.06 4.44
N ARG A 234 11.91 -8.40 4.73
CA ARG A 234 13.22 -8.65 4.06
C ARG A 234 13.68 -10.12 4.11
N SER A 235 13.34 -10.85 5.17
CA SER A 235 13.60 -12.30 5.29
C SER A 235 12.65 -13.14 4.45
N SER A 236 11.37 -12.78 4.37
CA SER A 236 10.34 -13.46 3.57
C SER A 236 10.43 -13.15 2.06
N ALA A 237 11.06 -12.04 1.67
CA ALA A 237 11.31 -11.67 0.29
C ALA A 237 12.17 -12.68 -0.46
N HIS A 238 13.21 -13.22 0.16
CA HIS A 238 14.09 -14.21 -0.47
C HIS A 238 13.37 -15.51 -0.80
N TYR A 239 12.44 -15.93 0.08
CA TYR A 239 11.59 -17.10 -0.15
C TYR A 239 10.62 -16.89 -1.31
N GLU A 240 9.96 -15.73 -1.36
CA GLU A 240 9.01 -15.38 -2.43
C GLU A 240 9.71 -15.17 -3.79
N ILE A 241 10.91 -14.57 -3.78
CA ILE A 241 11.78 -14.43 -4.95
C ILE A 241 12.23 -15.80 -5.47
N GLY A 242 12.69 -16.70 -4.58
CA GLY A 242 13.06 -18.07 -4.93
C GLY A 242 11.89 -18.85 -5.54
N ARG A 243 10.69 -18.68 -4.97
CA ARG A 243 9.45 -19.30 -5.48
C ARG A 243 9.10 -18.83 -6.90
N ARG A 244 9.16 -17.52 -7.17
CA ARG A 244 8.88 -16.96 -8.52
C ARG A 244 9.93 -17.36 -9.55
N LEU A 245 11.21 -17.38 -9.17
CA LEU A 245 12.28 -17.85 -10.05
C LEU A 245 12.15 -19.33 -10.40
N MET A 246 11.76 -20.19 -9.45
CA MET A 246 11.47 -21.61 -9.73
C MET A 246 10.26 -21.79 -10.66
N HIS A 247 9.25 -20.91 -10.57
CA HIS A 247 8.10 -20.90 -11.47
C HIS A 247 8.53 -20.52 -12.90
N ALA A 248 9.24 -19.39 -13.08
CA ALA A 248 9.81 -18.98 -14.37
C ALA A 248 10.71 -20.06 -14.99
N ALA A 249 11.57 -20.69 -14.18
CA ALA A 249 12.44 -21.79 -14.60
C ALA A 249 11.65 -23.04 -15.04
N SER A 250 10.45 -23.23 -14.48
CA SER A 250 9.53 -24.31 -14.83
C SER A 250 8.78 -24.04 -16.11
N GLU A 251 8.34 -22.81 -16.36
CA GLU A 251 7.72 -22.42 -17.62
C GLU A 251 8.71 -22.40 -18.81
N ARG A 252 10.01 -22.18 -18.56
CA ARG A 252 11.05 -22.07 -19.61
C ARG A 252 11.79 -23.38 -19.93
N HIS A 253 11.29 -24.53 -19.47
CA HIS A 253 11.88 -25.86 -19.72
C HIS A 253 13.39 -25.96 -19.40
N SER A 254 13.81 -25.55 -18.20
CA SER A 254 15.22 -25.63 -17.76
C SER A 254 15.75 -27.06 -17.65
N GLY A 255 17.04 -27.28 -17.95
CA GLY A 255 17.77 -28.48 -17.51
C GLY A 255 18.18 -28.35 -16.05
N VAL A 256 18.18 -29.45 -15.29
CA VAL A 256 18.49 -29.46 -13.85
C VAL A 256 19.73 -30.31 -13.60
N VAL A 257 20.69 -29.77 -12.85
CA VAL A 257 21.87 -30.49 -12.39
C VAL A 257 21.71 -30.78 -10.90
N VAL A 258 21.77 -32.04 -10.50
CA VAL A 258 21.61 -32.49 -9.12
C VAL A 258 22.99 -32.80 -8.55
N PHE A 259 23.38 -32.09 -7.50
CA PHE A 259 24.67 -32.24 -6.85
C PHE A 259 24.62 -33.38 -5.84
N VAL A 260 25.44 -34.42 -6.03
CA VAL A 260 25.38 -35.65 -5.23
C VAL A 260 26.70 -35.93 -4.51
N ASN A 261 26.61 -36.64 -3.38
CA ASN A 261 27.76 -37.08 -2.59
C ASN A 261 28.34 -38.40 -3.11
N GLY A 262 29.36 -38.35 -3.96
CA GLY A 262 30.10 -39.55 -4.34
C GLY A 262 29.23 -40.63 -5.01
N LYS A 263 29.69 -41.88 -4.87
CA LYS A 263 29.02 -43.05 -5.44
C LYS A 263 27.68 -43.37 -4.78
N GLU A 264 27.54 -43.12 -3.47
CA GLU A 264 26.31 -43.36 -2.72
C GLU A 264 25.20 -42.39 -3.14
N GLY A 265 25.51 -41.11 -3.29
CA GLY A 265 24.60 -40.10 -3.82
C GLY A 265 24.19 -40.39 -5.26
N THR A 266 25.14 -40.83 -6.09
CA THR A 266 24.87 -41.29 -7.47
C THR A 266 23.92 -42.50 -7.50
N ALA A 267 24.09 -43.46 -6.58
CA ALA A 267 23.20 -44.61 -6.45
C ALA A 267 21.80 -44.21 -5.95
N ALA A 268 21.73 -43.28 -4.99
CA ALA A 268 20.47 -42.73 -4.48
C ALA A 268 19.69 -41.97 -5.57
N PHE A 269 20.37 -41.13 -6.35
CA PHE A 269 19.81 -40.46 -7.51
C PHE A 269 19.14 -41.47 -8.44
N LYS A 270 19.87 -42.51 -8.88
CA LYS A 270 19.36 -43.56 -9.77
C LYS A 270 18.16 -44.32 -9.20
N LYS A 271 18.07 -44.45 -7.87
CA LYS A 271 17.04 -45.24 -7.20
C LYS A 271 15.72 -44.49 -7.01
N ASN A 272 15.76 -43.23 -6.55
CA ASN A 272 14.55 -42.46 -6.27
C ASN A 272 14.81 -40.94 -6.30
N LEU A 273 15.07 -40.38 -7.48
CA LEU A 273 15.26 -38.92 -7.60
C LEU A 273 14.02 -38.14 -7.11
N ALA A 274 12.81 -38.55 -7.46
CA ALA A 274 11.59 -37.84 -7.09
C ALA A 274 11.39 -37.69 -5.57
N GLY A 275 11.76 -38.70 -4.79
CA GLY A 275 11.75 -38.63 -3.32
C GLY A 275 12.95 -37.93 -2.68
N LEU A 276 13.95 -37.54 -3.48
CA LEU A 276 15.13 -36.79 -3.05
C LEU A 276 15.04 -35.29 -3.43
N LEU A 277 14.14 -34.94 -4.35
CA LEU A 277 13.82 -33.55 -4.67
C LEU A 277 12.92 -32.96 -3.55
N PRO A 278 13.02 -31.64 -3.28
CA PRO A 278 12.03 -30.97 -2.45
C PRO A 278 10.61 -31.28 -2.88
N PRO A 279 9.67 -31.42 -1.91
CA PRO A 279 8.28 -31.30 -2.26
C PRO A 279 8.08 -29.95 -2.98
N GLU A 280 7.44 -29.98 -4.14
CA GLU A 280 7.02 -28.75 -4.81
C GLU A 280 6.31 -27.86 -3.80
N PRO A 281 6.50 -26.52 -3.85
CA PRO A 281 5.68 -25.64 -3.04
C PRO A 281 4.20 -25.89 -3.41
N GLN A 282 3.49 -26.63 -2.55
CA GLN A 282 2.11 -27.08 -2.78
C GLN A 282 1.10 -25.97 -2.53
N ILE A 283 1.33 -24.79 -3.10
CA ILE A 283 0.48 -23.63 -2.96
C ILE A 283 -0.11 -23.31 -4.33
N PRO A 284 -1.25 -23.91 -4.72
CA PRO A 284 -2.00 -23.51 -5.91
C PRO A 284 -2.24 -21.98 -5.93
N TYR A 285 -2.46 -21.38 -7.10
CA TYR A 285 -2.74 -19.95 -7.24
C TYR A 285 -3.93 -19.49 -6.36
N SER A 286 -4.90 -20.38 -6.13
CA SER A 286 -5.99 -20.20 -5.16
C SER A 286 -5.55 -20.11 -3.69
N ASN A 287 -4.37 -20.64 -3.36
CA ASN A 287 -3.74 -20.53 -2.05
C ASN A 287 -2.87 -19.26 -1.91
N ILE A 288 -2.49 -18.59 -3.00
CA ILE A 288 -1.93 -17.22 -2.94
C ILE A 288 -3.02 -16.25 -2.48
N ILE A 289 -4.25 -16.50 -2.91
CA ILE A 289 -5.45 -15.84 -2.40
C ILE A 289 -5.77 -16.28 -0.95
N LYS A 290 -5.46 -17.52 -0.55
CA LYS A 290 -5.50 -17.90 0.89
C LYS A 290 -4.49 -17.10 1.74
N GLY A 291 -3.52 -16.43 1.13
CA GLY A 291 -2.67 -15.42 1.79
C GLY A 291 -3.42 -14.17 2.26
N LEU A 292 -4.70 -14.00 1.88
CA LEU A 292 -5.62 -13.03 2.51
C LEU A 292 -6.19 -13.54 3.84
N GLY A 293 -5.92 -14.79 4.21
CA GLY A 293 -6.18 -15.34 5.54
C GLY A 293 -7.64 -15.66 5.87
N HIS A 294 -8.56 -15.58 4.90
CA HIS A 294 -9.97 -15.87 5.17
C HIS A 294 -10.32 -17.34 4.94
N ASP A 295 -10.93 -17.97 5.94
CA ASP A 295 -11.52 -19.30 5.86
C ASP A 295 -12.60 -19.33 4.76
N PRO A 296 -12.45 -20.14 3.69
CA PRO A 296 -13.46 -20.28 2.62
C PRO A 296 -14.85 -20.71 3.12
N LYS A 297 -14.93 -21.32 4.30
CA LYS A 297 -16.19 -21.69 4.97
C LYS A 297 -16.59 -20.71 6.07
N GLY A 298 -15.78 -19.69 6.36
CA GLY A 298 -16.04 -18.71 7.41
C GLY A 298 -17.19 -17.77 7.09
N GLU A 299 -17.79 -17.18 8.13
CA GLU A 299 -18.96 -16.28 8.04
C GLU A 299 -18.76 -15.15 7.03
N LEU A 300 -17.57 -14.56 6.99
CA LEU A 300 -17.20 -13.50 6.03
C LEU A 300 -17.31 -13.98 4.57
N MET A 301 -16.68 -15.11 4.23
CA MET A 301 -16.73 -15.65 2.86
C MET A 301 -18.15 -16.07 2.47
N GLN A 302 -18.93 -16.59 3.42
CA GLN A 302 -20.34 -16.90 3.20
C GLN A 302 -21.18 -15.65 2.95
N ALA A 303 -20.93 -14.57 3.69
CA ALA A 303 -21.65 -13.30 3.55
C ALA A 303 -21.39 -12.67 2.18
N VAL A 304 -20.12 -12.52 1.76
CA VAL A 304 -19.80 -11.98 0.43
C VAL A 304 -20.27 -12.91 -0.70
N GLY A 305 -20.34 -14.22 -0.46
CA GLY A 305 -20.88 -15.21 -1.39
C GLY A 305 -22.37 -15.03 -1.72
N LYS A 306 -23.13 -14.20 -0.99
CA LYS A 306 -24.53 -13.85 -1.31
C LYS A 306 -24.65 -12.82 -2.44
N LEU A 307 -23.54 -12.19 -2.83
CA LEU A 307 -23.52 -11.19 -3.88
C LEU A 307 -23.55 -11.82 -5.27
N PRO A 308 -24.33 -11.27 -6.21
CA PRO A 308 -24.43 -11.84 -7.55
C PRO A 308 -23.18 -11.56 -8.37
N ASP A 309 -22.86 -12.47 -9.28
CA ASP A 309 -21.81 -12.27 -10.29
C ASP A 309 -22.17 -11.10 -11.22
N GLY A 310 -21.29 -10.11 -11.33
CA GLY A 310 -21.50 -8.86 -12.04
C GLY A 310 -22.02 -7.72 -11.18
N ALA A 311 -22.13 -7.89 -9.85
CA ALA A 311 -22.67 -6.87 -8.96
C ALA A 311 -21.89 -5.54 -9.02
N ARG A 312 -22.66 -4.44 -9.02
CA ARG A 312 -22.19 -3.11 -8.65
C ARG A 312 -22.30 -2.95 -7.14
N ILE A 313 -21.15 -2.76 -6.49
CA ILE A 313 -21.01 -2.73 -5.04
C ILE A 313 -20.54 -1.34 -4.61
N PHE A 314 -21.22 -0.74 -3.65
CA PHE A 314 -20.76 0.50 -3.02
C PHE A 314 -20.09 0.22 -1.68
N PHE A 315 -18.94 0.85 -1.45
CA PHE A 315 -18.25 0.91 -0.16
C PHE A 315 -18.37 2.33 0.43
N PRO A 316 -18.80 2.47 1.70
CA PRO A 316 -18.87 3.74 2.40
C PRO A 316 -17.53 4.45 2.54
N ILE A 317 -17.59 5.70 2.98
CA ILE A 317 -16.40 6.54 3.18
C ILE A 317 -15.60 6.06 4.41
N ALA A 318 -14.28 6.05 4.32
CA ALA A 318 -13.37 5.94 5.46
C ALA A 318 -13.72 4.84 6.49
N ALA A 319 -14.11 5.21 7.71
CA ALA A 319 -14.35 4.28 8.82
C ALA A 319 -15.50 3.29 8.54
N GLY A 320 -16.43 3.63 7.64
CA GLY A 320 -17.52 2.75 7.22
C GLY A 320 -17.13 1.67 6.23
N ALA A 321 -15.98 1.81 5.55
CA ALA A 321 -15.48 0.82 4.60
C ALA A 321 -14.87 -0.40 5.31
N SER A 322 -15.10 -1.60 4.78
CA SER A 322 -14.58 -2.86 5.32
C SER A 322 -13.41 -3.43 4.47
N PRO A 323 -12.14 -3.34 4.92
CA PRO A 323 -11.01 -4.00 4.29
C PRO A 323 -11.10 -5.52 4.28
N GLU A 324 -11.71 -6.11 5.30
CA GLU A 324 -11.92 -7.56 5.40
C GLU A 324 -12.89 -8.03 4.33
N ALA A 325 -14.03 -7.33 4.17
CA ALA A 325 -14.96 -7.62 3.09
C ALA A 325 -14.34 -7.38 1.70
N MET A 326 -13.56 -6.30 1.52
CA MET A 326 -12.82 -6.07 0.26
C MET A 326 -11.89 -7.24 -0.06
N SER A 327 -11.10 -7.70 0.92
CA SER A 327 -10.19 -8.82 0.76
C SER A 327 -10.96 -10.11 0.42
N ALA A 328 -12.09 -10.37 1.08
CA ALA A 328 -12.97 -11.50 0.78
C ALA A 328 -13.58 -11.44 -0.64
N LEU A 329 -13.97 -10.24 -1.11
CA LEU A 329 -14.44 -10.04 -2.48
C LEU A 329 -13.34 -10.33 -3.50
N ILE A 330 -12.13 -9.82 -3.27
CA ILE A 330 -10.95 -10.10 -4.10
C ILE A 330 -10.67 -11.61 -4.13
N GLN A 331 -10.82 -12.29 -2.99
CA GLN A 331 -10.65 -13.73 -2.90
C GLN A 331 -11.72 -14.53 -3.64
N ALA A 332 -12.95 -14.04 -3.67
CA ALA A 332 -14.04 -14.68 -4.40
C ALA A 332 -13.98 -14.43 -5.92
N ALA A 333 -13.45 -13.28 -6.34
CA ALA A 333 -13.55 -12.77 -7.70
C ALA A 333 -13.07 -13.71 -8.82
N PRO A 334 -11.95 -14.46 -8.69
CA PRO A 334 -11.47 -15.32 -9.76
C PRO A 334 -12.39 -16.49 -10.10
N LYS A 335 -13.33 -16.84 -9.20
CA LYS A 335 -14.33 -17.89 -9.44
C LYS A 335 -15.55 -17.35 -10.21
N LEU A 336 -15.63 -16.04 -10.43
CA LEU A 336 -16.77 -15.37 -11.05
C LEU A 336 -16.58 -15.22 -12.56
N LYS A 337 -17.68 -15.25 -13.31
CA LYS A 337 -17.65 -15.06 -14.77
C LYS A 337 -17.53 -13.57 -15.13
N LYS A 338 -18.29 -12.69 -14.47
CA LYS A 338 -18.30 -11.23 -14.74
C LYS A 338 -17.47 -10.42 -13.74
N GLY A 339 -17.39 -10.89 -12.50
CA GLY A 339 -16.67 -10.20 -11.42
C GLY A 339 -17.51 -9.11 -10.74
N PHE A 340 -16.86 -8.10 -10.16
CA PHE A 340 -17.50 -6.99 -9.46
C PHE A 340 -17.04 -5.63 -9.99
N GLU A 341 -17.96 -4.67 -9.96
CA GLU A 341 -17.66 -3.25 -10.11
C GLU A 341 -17.85 -2.58 -8.75
N ILE A 342 -16.78 -1.98 -8.23
CA ILE A 342 -16.74 -1.44 -6.87
C ILE A 342 -16.62 0.07 -6.96
N SER A 343 -17.59 0.78 -6.39
CA SER A 343 -17.54 2.22 -6.18
C SER A 343 -17.08 2.53 -4.76
N LEU A 344 -16.13 3.45 -4.63
CA LEU A 344 -15.62 3.93 -3.35
C LEU A 344 -15.35 5.45 -3.38
N LEU A 345 -15.13 6.04 -2.22
CA LEU A 345 -14.75 7.44 -2.07
C LEU A 345 -13.31 7.57 -1.59
N VAL A 346 -13.08 7.70 -0.29
CA VAL A 346 -11.76 8.10 0.21
C VAL A 346 -11.47 7.40 1.51
N ASN A 347 -10.22 6.92 1.62
CA ASN A 347 -9.67 6.25 2.79
C ASN A 347 -10.53 5.04 3.24
N GLY A 348 -10.09 4.29 4.25
CA GLY A 348 -10.82 3.11 4.72
C GLY A 348 -10.31 1.79 4.16
N ILE A 349 -9.84 1.76 2.91
CA ILE A 349 -9.15 0.61 2.31
C ILE A 349 -7.77 1.06 1.84
N ASN A 350 -6.71 0.35 2.22
CA ASN A 350 -5.34 0.71 1.87
C ASN A 350 -5.02 0.44 0.38
N GLU A 351 -4.00 1.14 -0.15
CA GLU A 351 -3.59 0.98 -1.55
C GLU A 351 -3.22 -0.46 -1.88
N SER A 352 -2.51 -1.15 -0.98
CA SER A 352 -2.05 -2.53 -1.23
C SER A 352 -3.20 -3.51 -1.41
N THR A 353 -4.30 -3.36 -0.70
CA THR A 353 -5.50 -4.20 -0.89
C THR A 353 -6.19 -3.88 -2.21
N LEU A 354 -6.35 -2.61 -2.55
CA LEU A 354 -6.93 -2.21 -3.83
C LEU A 354 -6.07 -2.69 -5.01
N ARG A 355 -4.74 -2.56 -4.91
CA ARG A 355 -3.78 -3.07 -5.89
C ARG A 355 -3.91 -4.58 -6.10
N LYS A 356 -3.98 -5.36 -5.00
CA LYS A 356 -4.24 -6.81 -5.09
C LYS A 356 -5.53 -7.10 -5.85
N GLY A 357 -6.59 -6.35 -5.61
CA GLY A 357 -7.84 -6.50 -6.36
C GLY A 357 -7.67 -6.20 -7.84
N ALA A 358 -6.95 -5.15 -8.19
CA ALA A 358 -6.71 -4.76 -9.57
C ALA A 358 -5.81 -5.77 -10.33
N GLU A 359 -4.74 -6.24 -9.70
CA GLU A 359 -3.70 -7.05 -10.35
C GLU A 359 -3.98 -8.56 -10.28
N LEU A 360 -4.54 -9.06 -9.17
CA LEU A 360 -4.69 -10.51 -8.94
C LEU A 360 -6.04 -11.05 -9.40
N ALA A 361 -7.03 -10.19 -9.63
CA ALA A 361 -8.38 -10.62 -9.99
C ALA A 361 -8.60 -10.78 -11.49
N ASP A 362 -7.58 -10.69 -12.35
CA ASP A 362 -7.69 -10.88 -13.81
C ASP A 362 -8.85 -10.06 -14.45
N GLY A 363 -8.94 -8.77 -14.08
CA GLY A 363 -10.00 -7.86 -14.54
C GLY A 363 -11.40 -8.13 -13.96
N LYS A 364 -11.56 -9.10 -13.04
CA LYS A 364 -12.81 -9.40 -12.32
C LYS A 364 -13.10 -8.40 -11.21
N ILE A 365 -12.21 -7.48 -10.88
CA ILE A 365 -12.50 -6.35 -10.00
C ILE A 365 -12.23 -5.06 -10.77
N ARG A 366 -13.22 -4.18 -10.84
CA ARG A 366 -13.12 -2.85 -11.46
C ARG A 366 -13.44 -1.79 -10.43
N PHE A 367 -12.58 -0.79 -10.28
CA PHE A 367 -12.77 0.29 -9.32
C PHE A 367 -13.25 1.58 -10.00
N LYS A 368 -14.34 2.14 -9.47
CA LYS A 368 -14.78 3.52 -9.70
C LYS A 368 -14.59 4.31 -8.42
N SER A 369 -14.07 5.53 -8.53
CA SER A 369 -13.96 6.40 -7.38
C SER A 369 -14.66 7.74 -7.60
N PHE A 370 -15.41 8.20 -6.59
CA PHE A 370 -15.94 9.57 -6.53
C PHE A 370 -14.95 10.55 -5.88
N PHE A 371 -13.87 10.04 -5.27
CA PHE A 371 -12.82 10.86 -4.68
C PHE A 371 -11.45 10.17 -4.77
N VAL A 372 -10.41 10.82 -5.29
CA VAL A 372 -9.08 10.19 -5.39
C VAL A 372 -8.26 10.44 -4.12
N GLY A 373 -8.28 9.48 -3.18
CA GLY A 373 -7.48 9.52 -1.94
C GLY A 373 -6.05 9.02 -2.09
N SER A 374 -5.21 9.18 -1.05
CA SER A 374 -3.81 8.67 -1.06
C SER A 374 -3.73 7.17 -1.33
N ASN A 375 -4.74 6.42 -0.89
CA ASN A 375 -4.91 5.00 -1.17
C ASN A 375 -5.18 4.66 -2.65
N MET A 376 -5.49 5.63 -3.50
CA MET A 376 -5.90 5.40 -4.89
C MET A 376 -5.17 6.25 -5.94
N ARG A 377 -4.50 7.35 -5.57
CA ARG A 377 -3.80 8.24 -6.51
C ARG A 377 -2.89 7.48 -7.49
N LYS A 378 -2.04 6.58 -6.97
CA LYS A 378 -1.14 5.77 -7.79
C LYS A 378 -1.90 4.85 -8.74
N LEU A 379 -2.89 4.13 -8.22
CA LEU A 379 -3.74 3.21 -9.00
C LEU A 379 -4.57 3.94 -10.06
N HIS A 380 -5.00 5.18 -9.79
CA HIS A 380 -5.63 6.04 -10.79
C HIS A 380 -4.65 6.41 -11.90
N GLY A 381 -3.43 6.85 -11.55
CA GLY A 381 -2.38 7.16 -12.52
C GLY A 381 -2.00 5.98 -13.41
N GLU A 382 -2.08 4.76 -12.88
CA GLU A 382 -1.86 3.49 -13.60
C GLU A 382 -3.09 3.02 -14.39
N GLY A 383 -4.23 3.70 -14.27
CA GLY A 383 -5.46 3.40 -15.00
C GLY A 383 -6.36 2.33 -14.38
N TYR A 384 -6.01 1.77 -13.22
CA TYR A 384 -6.79 0.75 -12.50
C TYR A 384 -8.04 1.30 -11.81
N VAL A 385 -8.00 2.56 -11.38
CA VAL A 385 -9.14 3.26 -10.76
C VAL A 385 -9.68 4.30 -11.72
N LYS A 386 -10.98 4.26 -12.02
CA LYS A 386 -11.66 5.26 -12.84
C LYS A 386 -12.30 6.33 -11.95
N TYR A 387 -11.88 7.58 -12.10
CA TYR A 387 -12.46 8.71 -11.38
C TYR A 387 -13.75 9.19 -12.06
N VAL A 388 -14.77 9.45 -11.27
CA VAL A 388 -16.03 10.07 -11.70
C VAL A 388 -16.05 11.51 -11.16
N PRO A 389 -15.95 12.54 -12.03
CA PRO A 389 -16.02 13.93 -11.61
C PRO A 389 -17.45 14.30 -11.19
N GLY A 390 -17.56 15.07 -10.11
CA GLY A 390 -18.85 15.56 -9.61
C GLY A 390 -18.71 16.24 -8.25
N TYR A 391 -19.71 17.02 -7.87
CA TYR A 391 -19.84 17.57 -6.53
C TYR A 391 -20.33 16.51 -5.56
N LEU A 392 -19.94 16.62 -4.29
CA LEU A 392 -20.26 15.59 -3.31
C LEU A 392 -21.76 15.56 -3.01
N SER A 393 -22.46 16.70 -3.04
CA SER A 393 -23.92 16.75 -2.86
C SER A 393 -24.73 16.21 -4.05
N ASP A 394 -24.12 16.10 -5.23
CA ASP A 394 -24.81 15.60 -6.43
C ASP A 394 -24.87 14.07 -6.48
N PHE A 395 -23.85 13.37 -5.98
CA PHE A 395 -23.83 11.90 -6.02
C PHE A 395 -25.03 11.26 -5.30
N PRO A 396 -25.45 11.70 -4.09
CA PRO A 396 -26.70 11.25 -3.48
C PRO A 396 -27.94 11.46 -4.37
N ARG A 397 -28.00 12.58 -5.09
CA ARG A 397 -29.11 12.85 -6.02
C ARG A 397 -29.13 11.86 -7.18
N TYR A 398 -27.95 11.56 -7.76
CA TYR A 398 -27.83 10.55 -8.82
C TYR A 398 -28.22 9.15 -8.34
N MET A 399 -27.86 8.79 -7.10
CA MET A 399 -28.24 7.50 -6.52
C MET A 399 -29.75 7.38 -6.31
N LYS A 400 -30.46 8.49 -6.07
CA LYS A 400 -31.93 8.52 -5.95
C LYS A 400 -32.63 8.54 -7.32
N ASP A 401 -32.09 9.27 -8.29
CA ASP A 401 -32.67 9.43 -9.63
C ASP A 401 -32.84 8.07 -10.35
N PRO A 402 -34.07 7.66 -10.75
CA PRO A 402 -34.30 6.38 -11.43
C PRO A 402 -33.72 6.30 -12.85
N THR A 403 -33.40 7.44 -13.48
CA THR A 403 -32.82 7.50 -14.83
C THR A 403 -31.30 7.32 -14.82
N MET A 404 -30.64 7.61 -13.70
CA MET A 404 -29.19 7.51 -13.52
C MET A 404 -28.75 6.08 -13.22
N LYS A 405 -28.88 5.20 -14.22
CA LYS A 405 -28.64 3.75 -14.07
C LYS A 405 -27.24 3.39 -13.58
N ASP A 406 -26.23 4.20 -13.89
CA ASP A 406 -24.84 3.94 -13.47
C ASP A 406 -24.55 4.21 -11.98
N PHE A 407 -25.50 4.85 -11.28
CA PHE A 407 -25.45 5.09 -9.84
C PHE A 407 -26.40 4.18 -9.06
N LYS A 408 -26.93 3.13 -9.71
CA LYS A 408 -27.71 2.08 -9.04
C LYS A 408 -26.81 0.91 -8.69
N TYR A 409 -26.90 0.50 -7.42
CA TYR A 409 -26.08 -0.55 -6.83
C TYR A 409 -26.91 -1.80 -6.55
N ASP A 410 -26.30 -2.96 -6.80
CA ASP A 410 -26.85 -4.27 -6.44
C ASP A 410 -26.61 -4.58 -4.96
N ALA A 411 -25.53 -4.04 -4.40
CA ALA A 411 -25.18 -4.22 -3.01
C ALA A 411 -24.42 -3.03 -2.41
N ILE A 412 -24.53 -2.92 -1.08
CA ILE A 412 -23.67 -2.09 -0.24
C ILE A 412 -22.96 -2.96 0.80
N VAL A 413 -21.70 -2.66 1.06
CA VAL A 413 -20.91 -3.34 2.10
C VAL A 413 -20.60 -2.32 3.18
N VAL A 414 -21.23 -2.46 4.34
CA VAL A 414 -21.21 -1.45 5.41
C VAL A 414 -20.61 -2.02 6.69
N ARG A 415 -19.93 -1.18 7.47
CA ARG A 415 -19.70 -1.46 8.89
C ARG A 415 -20.83 -0.92 9.75
N VAL A 416 -21.18 -1.68 10.78
CA VAL A 416 -22.20 -1.29 11.75
C VAL A 416 -21.83 -1.63 13.18
N SER A 417 -22.41 -0.90 14.13
CA SER A 417 -22.38 -1.27 15.54
C SER A 417 -23.11 -2.61 15.77
N PRO A 418 -22.90 -3.26 16.93
CA PRO A 418 -23.86 -4.24 17.43
C PRO A 418 -25.28 -3.65 17.49
N ALA A 419 -26.29 -4.51 17.34
CA ALA A 419 -27.68 -4.09 17.40
C ALA A 419 -28.04 -3.61 18.82
N ASP A 420 -28.90 -2.61 18.91
CA ASP A 420 -29.60 -2.27 20.14
C ASP A 420 -30.69 -3.31 20.47
N LYS A 421 -31.38 -3.11 21.60
CA LYS A 421 -32.48 -3.99 22.05
C LYS A 421 -33.66 -4.09 21.07
N ASN A 422 -33.77 -3.16 20.12
CA ASN A 422 -34.83 -3.11 19.14
C ASN A 422 -34.38 -3.67 17.77
N GLY A 423 -33.17 -4.23 17.66
CA GLY A 423 -32.63 -4.73 16.40
C GLY A 423 -32.05 -3.63 15.49
N ASN A 424 -31.82 -2.42 16.02
CA ASN A 424 -31.25 -1.33 15.24
C ASN A 424 -29.73 -1.31 15.35
N HIS A 425 -29.08 -1.21 14.20
CA HIS A 425 -27.64 -1.04 14.06
C HIS A 425 -27.34 0.40 13.65
N SER A 426 -26.32 1.01 14.27
CA SER A 426 -25.78 2.30 13.82
C SER A 426 -24.76 2.06 12.71
N LEU A 427 -24.85 2.84 11.62
CA LEU A 427 -23.79 2.96 10.60
C LEU A 427 -22.56 3.72 11.13
N GLY A 428 -22.64 4.21 12.36
CA GLY A 428 -21.56 4.84 13.11
C GLY A 428 -21.16 6.18 12.53
N PRO A 429 -19.88 6.44 12.26
CA PRO A 429 -19.44 7.75 11.77
C PRO A 429 -19.85 8.01 10.30
N ASN A 430 -20.77 7.23 9.72
CA ASN A 430 -21.16 7.31 8.33
C ASN A 430 -22.68 7.44 8.19
N HIS A 431 -23.14 8.63 7.80
CA HIS A 431 -24.44 8.76 7.12
C HIS A 431 -24.23 8.77 5.60
N ASP A 432 -23.26 9.59 5.17
CA ASP A 432 -22.73 9.69 3.82
C ASP A 432 -23.79 9.54 2.71
N MET A 433 -23.58 8.60 1.78
CA MET A 433 -24.44 8.32 0.63
C MET A 433 -25.27 7.04 0.83
N ILE A 434 -25.06 6.28 1.92
CA ILE A 434 -25.76 5.00 2.17
C ILE A 434 -27.29 5.20 2.11
N HIS A 435 -27.82 6.23 2.77
CA HIS A 435 -29.26 6.50 2.76
C HIS A 435 -29.81 6.82 1.38
N ALA A 436 -29.05 7.55 0.56
CA ALA A 436 -29.48 7.85 -0.81
C ALA A 436 -29.56 6.58 -1.68
N ILE A 437 -28.67 5.60 -1.44
CA ILE A 437 -28.73 4.29 -2.09
C ILE A 437 -29.95 3.50 -1.61
N LEU A 438 -30.23 3.50 -0.29
CA LEU A 438 -31.39 2.79 0.28
C LEU A 438 -32.71 3.39 -0.22
N GLU A 439 -32.80 4.72 -0.29
CA GLU A 439 -33.97 5.43 -0.82
C GLU A 439 -34.15 5.16 -2.33
N GLY A 440 -33.06 5.25 -3.09
CA GLY A 440 -33.05 5.03 -4.54
C GLY A 440 -33.20 3.57 -4.97
N ASN A 441 -32.93 2.61 -4.07
CA ASN A 441 -33.12 1.17 -4.25
C ASN A 441 -33.35 0.45 -2.90
N PRO A 442 -34.60 0.37 -2.41
CA PRO A 442 -34.93 -0.30 -1.14
C PRO A 442 -34.64 -1.81 -1.12
N LYS A 443 -34.33 -2.42 -2.27
CA LYS A 443 -34.01 -3.85 -2.41
C LYS A 443 -32.50 -4.12 -2.52
N VAL A 444 -31.67 -3.10 -2.36
CA VAL A 444 -30.20 -3.26 -2.39
C VAL A 444 -29.77 -4.29 -1.34
N LYS A 445 -28.86 -5.19 -1.69
CA LYS A 445 -28.33 -6.17 -0.74
C LYS A 445 -27.39 -5.48 0.24
N ILE A 446 -27.53 -5.77 1.53
CA ILE A 446 -26.67 -5.20 2.57
C ILE A 446 -25.80 -6.31 3.15
N ILE A 447 -24.49 -6.21 2.98
CA ILE A 447 -23.51 -7.03 3.69
C ILE A 447 -22.94 -6.21 4.85
N ALA A 448 -23.20 -6.65 6.08
CA ALA A 448 -22.84 -5.92 7.29
C ALA A 448 -21.66 -6.55 8.02
N GLU A 449 -20.56 -5.82 8.16
CA GLU A 449 -19.52 -6.10 9.16
C GLU A 449 -20.00 -5.55 10.51
N ILE A 450 -20.40 -6.44 11.43
CA ILE A 450 -20.81 -6.05 12.79
C ILE A 450 -19.55 -5.93 13.64
N ASN A 451 -19.23 -4.71 14.06
CA ASN A 451 -17.96 -4.37 14.70
C ASN A 451 -18.19 -3.53 15.97
N GLU A 452 -17.65 -4.00 17.10
CA GLU A 452 -17.81 -3.37 18.43
C GLU A 452 -17.16 -1.97 18.54
N ASN A 453 -16.21 -1.66 17.65
CA ASN A 453 -15.56 -0.35 17.60
C ASN A 453 -16.39 0.70 16.84
N VAL A 454 -17.47 0.30 16.15
CA VAL A 454 -18.37 1.24 15.46
C VAL A 454 -19.26 1.94 16.49
N PRO A 455 -19.15 3.28 16.65
CA PRO A 455 -19.96 4.02 17.62
C PRO A 455 -21.44 3.97 17.27
N PHE A 456 -22.30 4.01 18.28
CA PHE A 456 -23.71 4.26 18.10
C PHE A 456 -23.96 5.77 18.08
N THR A 457 -23.97 6.38 16.91
CA THR A 457 -24.06 7.84 16.74
C THR A 457 -25.49 8.35 16.73
N THR A 458 -25.66 9.66 16.84
CA THR A 458 -26.98 10.31 16.75
C THR A 458 -27.23 10.75 15.31
N GLY A 459 -28.39 10.43 14.75
CA GLY A 459 -28.75 10.73 13.36
C GLY A 459 -29.70 9.68 12.82
N ASP A 460 -30.06 9.82 11.54
CA ASP A 460 -30.89 8.83 10.86
C ASP A 460 -30.06 7.68 10.26
N ASN A 461 -28.75 7.66 10.54
CA ASN A 461 -27.77 6.69 10.06
C ASN A 461 -27.87 5.33 10.76
N ILE A 462 -29.07 4.76 10.72
CA ILE A 462 -29.50 3.55 11.41
C ILE A 462 -30.13 2.61 10.39
N ILE A 463 -29.76 1.33 10.46
CA ILE A 463 -30.41 0.25 9.73
C ILE A 463 -30.92 -0.81 10.70
N HIS A 464 -32.05 -1.43 10.38
CA HIS A 464 -32.61 -2.52 11.20
C HIS A 464 -32.07 -3.87 10.73
N THR A 465 -31.90 -4.85 11.64
CA THR A 465 -31.42 -6.21 11.30
C THR A 465 -32.20 -6.85 10.16
N SER A 466 -33.51 -6.56 10.03
CA SER A 466 -34.34 -7.08 8.93
C SER A 466 -33.95 -6.58 7.53
N GLN A 467 -33.16 -5.51 7.43
CA GLN A 467 -32.65 -4.99 6.15
C GLN A 467 -31.33 -5.68 5.75
N ILE A 468 -30.65 -6.37 6.68
CA ILE A 468 -29.34 -6.98 6.45
C ILE A 468 -29.51 -8.30 5.68
N THR A 469 -28.86 -8.41 4.52
CA THR A 469 -28.88 -9.64 3.70
C THR A 469 -27.96 -10.71 4.27
N ALA A 470 -26.76 -10.33 4.70
CA ALA A 470 -25.84 -11.19 5.42
C ALA A 470 -24.90 -10.34 6.29
N SER A 471 -24.34 -10.95 7.33
CA SER A 471 -23.41 -10.28 8.22
C SER A 471 -22.29 -11.20 8.67
N PHE A 472 -21.19 -10.60 9.11
CA PHE A 472 -20.11 -11.27 9.81
C PHE A 472 -19.61 -10.38 10.94
N LYS A 473 -19.02 -10.99 11.97
CA LYS A 473 -18.48 -10.23 13.11
C LYS A 473 -17.03 -9.84 12.86
N SER A 474 -16.64 -8.66 13.32
CA SER A 474 -15.25 -8.19 13.32
C SER A 474 -14.93 -7.40 14.58
N LYS A 475 -13.63 -7.30 14.87
CA LYS A 475 -13.05 -6.42 15.89
C LYS A 475 -11.99 -5.50 15.31
N ALA A 476 -11.96 -5.35 13.99
CA ALA A 476 -10.99 -4.53 13.30
C ALA A 476 -11.07 -3.08 13.82
N ALA A 477 -9.91 -2.44 13.93
CA ALA A 477 -9.86 -1.01 14.21
C ALA A 477 -10.53 -0.23 13.06
N LEU A 478 -11.24 0.85 13.42
CA LEU A 478 -11.78 1.76 12.42
C LEU A 478 -10.66 2.55 11.77
N ALA A 479 -10.80 2.84 10.48
CA ALA A 479 -9.81 3.61 9.75
C ALA A 479 -9.77 5.05 10.27
N GLY A 480 -8.57 5.57 10.50
CA GLY A 480 -8.31 6.94 10.92
C GLY A 480 -7.01 7.46 10.29
N PRO A 481 -6.81 8.78 10.19
CA PRO A 481 -5.50 9.31 9.85
C PRO A 481 -4.51 9.02 11.00
N PRO A 482 -3.21 8.92 10.72
CA PRO A 482 -2.22 8.89 11.80
C PRO A 482 -2.36 10.17 12.64
N VAL A 483 -2.31 10.04 13.96
CA VAL A 483 -2.28 11.20 14.86
C VAL A 483 -0.89 11.82 14.75
N VAL A 484 -0.81 12.97 14.10
CA VAL A 484 0.44 13.72 13.93
C VAL A 484 0.32 14.99 14.76
N PRO A 485 1.26 15.28 15.69
CA PRO A 485 1.27 16.56 16.38
C PRO A 485 1.44 17.70 15.37
N PHE A 486 0.74 18.81 15.60
CA PHE A 486 0.90 19.98 14.76
C PHE A 486 2.15 20.77 15.15
N THR A 487 2.65 21.60 14.24
CA THR A 487 3.89 22.37 14.45
C THR A 487 3.61 23.84 14.70
N ASN A 488 4.65 24.66 14.87
CA ASN A 488 4.49 26.12 14.96
C ASN A 488 3.81 26.73 13.72
N VAL A 489 3.94 26.12 12.54
CA VAL A 489 3.29 26.57 11.31
C VAL A 489 1.77 26.48 11.48
N GLU A 490 1.27 25.30 11.88
CA GLU A 490 -0.14 25.09 12.20
C GLU A 490 -0.63 25.94 13.35
N LYS A 491 0.19 26.10 14.40
CA LYS A 491 -0.13 26.96 15.53
C LYS A 491 -0.41 28.39 15.04
N ARG A 492 0.48 28.93 14.21
CA ARG A 492 0.36 30.29 13.70
C ARG A 492 -0.83 30.46 12.76
N ILE A 493 -1.06 29.50 11.87
CA ILE A 493 -2.28 29.46 11.05
C ILE A 493 -3.53 29.43 11.93
N GLY A 494 -3.51 28.63 13.00
CA GLY A 494 -4.58 28.56 14.00
C GLY A 494 -4.85 29.90 14.67
N GLU A 495 -3.82 30.63 15.10
CA GLU A 495 -3.93 31.99 15.68
C GLU A 495 -4.58 32.98 14.71
N GLU A 496 -4.14 33.00 13.46
CA GLU A 496 -4.71 33.87 12.40
C GLU A 496 -6.19 33.55 12.14
N LEU A 497 -6.52 32.26 11.98
CA LEU A 497 -7.90 31.81 11.84
C LEU A 497 -8.74 32.16 13.07
N GLY A 498 -8.16 32.03 14.26
CA GLY A 498 -8.76 32.42 15.53
C GLY A 498 -9.14 33.90 15.54
N GLY A 499 -8.29 34.79 15.04
CA GLY A 499 -8.62 36.21 14.87
C GLY A 499 -9.79 36.44 13.90
N LEU A 500 -9.80 35.69 12.79
CA LEU A 500 -10.73 35.87 11.68
C LEU A 500 -12.14 35.29 11.92
N ILE A 501 -12.29 34.21 12.69
CA ILE A 501 -13.59 33.56 12.90
C ILE A 501 -14.45 34.34 13.89
N ASP A 502 -15.74 34.54 13.60
CA ASP A 502 -16.62 35.32 14.47
C ASP A 502 -17.32 34.44 15.51
N SER A 503 -17.50 34.94 16.74
CA SER A 503 -18.39 34.28 17.71
C SER A 503 -19.83 34.20 17.17
N GLY A 504 -20.53 33.11 17.48
CA GLY A 504 -21.89 32.88 16.98
C GLY A 504 -21.99 32.44 15.51
N SER A 505 -20.87 32.30 14.80
CA SER A 505 -20.84 31.80 13.42
C SER A 505 -21.10 30.30 13.32
N THR A 506 -21.40 29.83 12.11
CA THR A 506 -21.43 28.41 11.75
C THR A 506 -20.12 28.06 11.07
N LEU A 507 -19.39 27.10 11.63
CA LEU A 507 -18.06 26.72 11.18
C LEU A 507 -18.10 25.40 10.39
N GLN A 508 -17.47 25.43 9.21
CA GLN A 508 -16.99 24.25 8.50
C GLN A 508 -15.46 24.31 8.43
N ILE A 509 -14.79 23.18 8.65
CA ILE A 509 -13.36 23.04 8.39
C ILE A 509 -13.08 21.85 7.47
N GLY A 510 -12.05 21.98 6.64
CA GLY A 510 -11.58 20.93 5.75
C GLY A 510 -10.80 19.83 6.47
N ILE A 511 -10.06 19.04 5.69
CA ILE A 511 -9.28 17.90 6.18
C ILE A 511 -7.81 18.29 6.34
N GLY A 512 -7.16 17.77 7.38
CA GLY A 512 -5.70 17.72 7.48
C GLY A 512 -5.14 18.35 8.74
N ASN A 513 -3.86 18.07 8.99
CA ASN A 513 -3.17 18.55 10.19
C ASN A 513 -3.09 20.09 10.25
N ILE A 514 -3.29 20.78 9.12
CA ILE A 514 -3.24 22.24 9.03
C ILE A 514 -4.19 22.95 10.02
N PHE A 515 -5.29 22.27 10.40
CA PHE A 515 -6.27 22.78 11.36
C PHE A 515 -5.96 22.40 12.82
N GLY A 516 -4.82 21.76 13.08
CA GLY A 516 -4.42 21.30 14.42
C GLY A 516 -4.31 22.43 15.44
N GLY A 517 -3.84 23.61 15.03
CA GLY A 517 -3.73 24.80 15.90
C GLY A 517 -5.02 25.61 16.04
N LEU A 518 -6.08 25.30 15.29
CA LEU A 518 -7.33 26.06 15.29
C LEU A 518 -8.04 26.08 16.66
N PRO A 519 -8.15 24.97 17.42
CA PRO A 519 -8.77 24.99 18.74
C PRO A 519 -8.10 25.98 19.71
N ASP A 520 -6.76 26.05 19.69
CA ASP A 520 -5.98 27.01 20.48
C ASP A 520 -6.21 28.44 20.02
N GLY A 521 -6.17 28.69 18.71
CA GLY A 521 -6.43 30.00 18.14
C GLY A 521 -7.81 30.55 18.49
N LEU A 522 -8.86 29.73 18.37
CA LEU A 522 -10.23 30.11 18.75
C LEU A 522 -10.36 30.40 20.26
N GLN A 523 -9.74 29.56 21.10
CA GLN A 523 -9.75 29.73 22.55
C GLN A 523 -9.05 31.02 22.97
N ASN A 524 -7.86 31.29 22.43
CA ASN A 524 -7.04 32.46 22.73
C ASN A 524 -7.72 33.76 22.24
N ALA A 525 -8.39 33.70 21.10
CA ALA A 525 -9.18 34.82 20.59
C ALA A 525 -10.56 34.96 21.27
N GLY A 526 -10.84 34.17 22.32
CA GLY A 526 -12.06 34.26 23.12
C GLY A 526 -13.35 33.92 22.38
N LYS A 527 -13.28 33.11 21.32
CA LYS A 527 -14.45 32.76 20.50
C LYS A 527 -15.39 31.83 21.25
N LYS A 528 -16.70 32.08 21.10
CA LYS A 528 -17.76 31.35 21.80
C LYS A 528 -19.00 31.20 20.95
N ASN A 529 -19.86 30.26 21.36
CA ASN A 529 -21.19 30.02 20.78
C ASN A 529 -21.14 29.66 19.29
N LEU A 530 -20.07 29.00 18.84
CA LEU A 530 -20.01 28.49 17.48
C LEU A 530 -21.02 27.35 17.30
N LYS A 531 -21.56 27.26 16.08
CA LYS A 531 -22.23 26.06 15.57
C LYS A 531 -21.28 25.36 14.62
N ILE A 532 -21.38 24.05 14.51
CA ILE A 532 -20.61 23.28 13.51
C ILE A 532 -21.58 22.70 12.50
N SER A 533 -21.34 22.96 11.22
CA SER A 533 -22.01 22.29 10.10
C SER A 533 -20.92 22.01 9.07
N THR A 534 -20.54 20.74 8.93
CA THR A 534 -19.32 20.35 8.19
C THR A 534 -19.58 19.09 7.36
N GLU A 535 -18.80 18.88 6.30
CA GLU A 535 -18.81 17.61 5.57
C GLU A 535 -18.31 16.46 6.44
N MET A 536 -17.15 16.69 7.06
CA MET A 536 -16.40 15.71 7.82
C MET A 536 -16.13 16.24 9.24
N PHE A 537 -16.43 15.41 10.24
CA PHE A 537 -16.10 15.68 11.63
C PHE A 537 -14.79 14.98 12.02
N GLY A 538 -13.84 15.73 12.57
CA GLY A 538 -12.50 15.24 12.94
C GLY A 538 -12.06 15.69 14.34
N ASP A 539 -10.85 15.30 14.74
CA ASP A 539 -10.31 15.53 16.08
C ASP A 539 -10.26 17.01 16.49
N SER A 540 -9.92 17.94 15.58
CA SER A 540 -9.92 19.37 15.89
C SER A 540 -11.32 19.90 16.25
N LEU A 541 -12.39 19.39 15.61
CA LEU A 541 -13.76 19.77 15.93
C LEU A 541 -14.22 19.17 17.26
N LYS A 542 -13.77 17.94 17.58
CA LYS A 542 -13.94 17.36 18.92
C LYS A 542 -13.33 18.27 19.98
N ASP A 543 -12.07 18.70 19.82
CA ASP A 543 -11.39 19.57 20.79
C ASP A 543 -12.10 20.93 20.96
N ILE A 544 -12.54 21.55 19.86
CA ILE A 544 -13.36 22.77 19.89
C ILE A 544 -14.64 22.59 20.73
N MET A 545 -15.31 21.43 20.61
CA MET A 545 -16.50 21.12 21.40
C MET A 545 -16.19 20.80 22.86
N GLU A 546 -15.12 20.06 23.15
CA GLU A 546 -14.68 19.75 24.52
C GLU A 546 -14.30 21.01 25.31
N ARG A 547 -13.75 22.03 24.63
CA ARG A 547 -13.48 23.36 25.21
C ARG A 547 -14.74 24.23 25.38
N GLY A 548 -15.90 23.77 24.93
CA GLY A 548 -17.16 24.51 25.02
C GLY A 548 -17.28 25.71 24.08
N ILE A 549 -16.38 25.82 23.09
CA ILE A 549 -16.43 26.88 22.05
C ILE A 549 -17.64 26.66 21.15
N ALA A 550 -17.93 25.39 20.81
CA ALA A 550 -19.14 24.94 20.14
C ALA A 550 -19.89 23.91 21.00
N LYS A 551 -21.22 23.86 20.89
CA LYS A 551 -22.07 22.93 21.68
C LYS A 551 -22.81 21.89 20.85
N LYS A 552 -22.97 22.13 19.55
CA LYS A 552 -23.69 21.27 18.63
C LYS A 552 -22.98 21.21 17.29
N ALA A 553 -23.04 20.04 16.65
CA ALA A 553 -22.51 19.82 15.33
C ALA A 553 -23.48 19.02 14.46
N GLU A 554 -23.52 19.34 13.17
CA GLU A 554 -24.10 18.52 12.11
C GLU A 554 -23.00 18.12 11.13
N THR A 555 -22.96 16.84 10.74
CA THR A 555 -21.93 16.32 9.83
C THR A 555 -22.44 15.21 8.91
N GLY A 556 -21.82 15.05 7.74
CA GLY A 556 -22.13 13.94 6.81
C GLY A 556 -21.45 12.63 7.22
N PHE A 557 -20.19 12.72 7.63
CA PHE A 557 -19.41 11.60 8.17
C PHE A 557 -18.35 12.08 9.17
N ALA A 558 -17.62 11.16 9.79
CA ALA A 558 -16.48 11.46 10.63
C ALA A 558 -15.26 10.62 10.25
N TYR A 559 -14.08 11.21 10.39
CA TYR A 559 -12.80 10.55 10.13
C TYR A 559 -11.73 11.14 11.05
N GLY A 560 -11.14 10.31 11.89
CA GLY A 560 -10.21 10.76 12.92
C GLY A 560 -9.65 9.62 13.75
N SER A 561 -9.15 9.95 14.93
CA SER A 561 -8.55 8.99 15.84
C SER A 561 -9.56 7.98 16.44
N GLU A 562 -9.04 6.94 17.07
CA GLU A 562 -9.85 6.02 17.88
C GLU A 562 -10.55 6.74 19.05
N ASP A 563 -9.91 7.75 19.63
CA ASP A 563 -10.48 8.57 20.71
C ASP A 563 -11.71 9.36 20.22
N LEU A 564 -11.65 9.90 18.99
CA LEU A 564 -12.80 10.53 18.35
C LEU A 564 -13.98 9.56 18.25
N TYR A 565 -13.76 8.34 17.75
CA TYR A 565 -14.84 7.37 17.60
C TYR A 565 -15.44 6.95 18.94
N LYS A 566 -14.61 6.77 19.99
CA LYS A 566 -15.09 6.52 21.35
C LYS A 566 -15.92 7.68 21.87
N TRP A 567 -15.48 8.92 21.66
CA TRP A 567 -16.18 10.14 22.09
C TRP A 567 -17.51 10.37 21.36
N LEU A 568 -17.62 9.96 20.09
CA LEU A 568 -18.85 10.05 19.30
C LEU A 568 -19.92 9.05 19.77
N ASN A 569 -19.54 7.94 20.41
CA ASN A 569 -20.47 6.90 20.83
C ASN A 569 -21.52 7.45 21.80
N LYS A 570 -22.80 7.38 21.41
CA LYS A 570 -23.97 7.89 22.14
C LYS A 570 -23.93 9.37 22.48
N ASN A 571 -23.05 10.14 21.82
CA ASN A 571 -22.97 11.57 22.00
C ASN A 571 -24.07 12.26 21.19
N LYS A 572 -25.01 12.90 21.88
CA LYS A 572 -26.17 13.58 21.28
C LYS A 572 -25.86 14.99 20.77
N SER A 573 -24.66 15.51 21.05
CA SER A 573 -24.25 16.83 20.60
C SER A 573 -23.83 16.87 19.13
N VAL A 574 -23.52 15.71 18.52
CA VAL A 574 -23.16 15.58 17.11
C VAL A 574 -24.24 14.77 16.40
N LYS A 575 -24.89 15.39 15.42
CA LYS A 575 -25.91 14.76 14.58
C LYS A 575 -25.32 14.44 13.19
N PHE A 576 -25.43 13.19 12.78
CA PHE A 576 -25.10 12.77 11.43
C PHE A 576 -26.31 12.93 10.52
N VAL A 577 -26.12 13.62 9.39
CA VAL A 577 -27.17 13.99 8.43
C VAL A 577 -26.70 13.69 6.99
N THR A 578 -27.60 13.77 6.02
CA THR A 578 -27.27 13.48 4.62
C THR A 578 -26.18 14.38 4.07
N THR A 579 -25.30 13.82 3.23
CA THR A 579 -24.27 14.60 2.53
C THR A 579 -24.87 15.77 1.74
N GLU A 580 -25.99 15.57 1.04
CA GLU A 580 -26.61 16.67 0.31
C GLU A 580 -27.22 17.76 1.21
N ALA A 581 -27.48 17.49 2.50
CA ALA A 581 -27.96 18.52 3.42
C ALA A 581 -26.81 19.43 3.89
N VAL A 582 -25.69 18.86 4.34
CA VAL A 582 -24.54 19.65 4.82
C VAL A 582 -23.75 20.33 3.70
N ASN A 583 -23.66 19.70 2.53
CA ASN A 583 -22.91 20.24 1.40
C ASN A 583 -23.74 21.14 0.47
N SER A 584 -25.05 21.27 0.67
CA SER A 584 -25.91 22.07 -0.22
C SER A 584 -25.49 23.55 -0.21
N PRO A 585 -25.05 24.11 -1.35
CA PRO A 585 -24.73 25.54 -1.45
C PRO A 585 -25.90 26.43 -1.04
N ALA A 586 -27.14 25.99 -1.26
CA ALA A 586 -28.34 26.71 -0.88
C ALA A 586 -28.53 26.75 0.65
N ASN A 587 -28.25 25.66 1.35
CA ASN A 587 -28.32 25.64 2.82
C ASN A 587 -27.20 26.49 3.44
N ILE A 588 -26.00 26.40 2.85
CA ILE A 588 -24.82 27.14 3.31
C ILE A 588 -25.02 28.65 3.12
N GLN A 589 -25.45 29.10 1.93
CA GLN A 589 -25.69 30.54 1.69
C GLN A 589 -26.82 31.12 2.56
N ASN A 590 -27.85 30.32 2.87
CA ASN A 590 -29.00 30.76 3.67
C ASN A 590 -28.73 30.72 5.19
N THR A 591 -27.51 30.33 5.59
CA THR A 591 -27.07 30.38 6.98
C THR A 591 -26.24 31.63 7.19
N ASP A 592 -26.70 32.55 8.05
CA ASP A 592 -25.92 33.75 8.42
C ASP A 592 -24.57 33.38 9.06
N LYS A 593 -23.53 34.15 8.74
CA LYS A 593 -22.17 33.98 9.26
C LYS A 593 -21.69 32.54 9.09
N PHE A 594 -21.80 32.01 7.87
CA PHE A 594 -21.21 30.72 7.54
C PHE A 594 -19.73 30.90 7.19
N HIS A 595 -18.86 30.30 7.99
CA HIS A 595 -17.41 30.40 7.86
C HIS A 595 -16.88 29.06 7.40
N ALA A 596 -16.53 28.98 6.12
CA ALA A 596 -15.96 27.79 5.48
C ALA A 596 -14.43 27.94 5.43
N VAL A 597 -13.71 27.06 6.10
CA VAL A 597 -12.24 27.05 6.13
C VAL A 597 -11.72 25.78 5.47
N ASN A 598 -11.17 25.89 4.27
CA ASN A 598 -10.61 24.76 3.52
C ASN A 598 -9.10 24.90 3.33
N THR A 599 -8.45 23.86 2.84
CA THR A 599 -7.03 23.88 2.50
C THR A 599 -6.82 23.66 1.01
N ALA A 600 -5.60 23.82 0.54
CA ALA A 600 -5.25 23.71 -0.86
C ALA A 600 -3.79 23.29 -1.06
N LEU A 601 -3.42 23.00 -2.30
CA LEU A 601 -2.04 22.74 -2.71
C LEU A 601 -1.37 24.02 -3.22
N GLN A 602 -2.12 24.85 -3.95
CA GLN A 602 -1.63 26.11 -4.50
C GLN A 602 -2.72 27.18 -4.51
N VAL A 603 -2.30 28.44 -4.35
CA VAL A 603 -3.11 29.62 -4.61
C VAL A 603 -2.37 30.49 -5.63
N ARG A 604 -3.03 30.78 -6.74
CA ARG A 604 -2.52 31.69 -7.77
C ARG A 604 -2.53 33.12 -7.26
N LEU A 605 -1.61 33.98 -7.71
CA LEU A 605 -1.62 35.43 -7.40
C LEU A 605 -2.94 36.15 -7.76
N THR A 606 -3.76 35.59 -8.65
CA THR A 606 -5.10 36.10 -8.97
C THR A 606 -6.19 35.67 -7.97
N GLY A 607 -5.91 34.69 -7.12
CA GLY A 607 -6.80 34.10 -6.13
C GLY A 607 -7.37 32.72 -6.49
N ASP A 608 -7.10 32.19 -7.68
CA ASP A 608 -7.54 30.84 -8.07
C ASP A 608 -6.85 29.76 -7.23
N VAL A 609 -7.59 28.72 -6.86
CA VAL A 609 -7.11 27.69 -5.93
C VAL A 609 -7.07 26.33 -6.60
N ASN A 610 -5.95 25.64 -6.45
CA ASN A 610 -5.81 24.23 -6.80
C ASN A 610 -5.67 23.40 -5.51
N ALA A 611 -6.59 22.46 -5.29
CA ALA A 611 -6.54 21.52 -4.16
C ALA A 611 -6.36 20.06 -4.62
N GLU A 612 -6.22 19.83 -5.93
CA GLU A 612 -6.38 18.51 -6.52
C GLU A 612 -5.17 18.01 -7.29
N PHE A 613 -4.38 18.88 -7.92
CA PHE A 613 -3.29 18.50 -8.80
C PHE A 613 -1.94 18.87 -8.20
N GLY A 614 -1.00 17.93 -8.25
CA GLY A 614 0.42 18.18 -8.01
C GLY A 614 1.21 18.08 -9.32
N PRO A 615 2.56 18.14 -9.23
CA PRO A 615 3.44 17.98 -10.39
C PRO A 615 3.20 16.67 -11.16
N GLU A 616 2.88 15.60 -10.44
CA GLU A 616 2.68 14.24 -10.99
C GLU A 616 1.23 13.97 -11.44
N GLY A 617 0.36 14.99 -11.42
CA GLY A 617 -1.05 14.88 -11.81
C GLY A 617 -2.00 14.89 -10.62
N ARG A 618 -3.15 14.20 -10.76
CA ARG A 618 -4.23 14.24 -9.78
C ARG A 618 -3.83 13.58 -8.46
N LEU A 619 -3.75 14.41 -7.42
CA LEU A 619 -3.56 14.03 -6.03
C LEU A 619 -4.90 13.92 -5.27
N SER A 620 -5.92 14.71 -5.60
CA SER A 620 -7.17 14.68 -4.83
C SER A 620 -8.39 14.84 -5.74
N SER A 621 -9.54 15.00 -5.12
CA SER A 621 -10.77 15.46 -5.75
C SER A 621 -11.33 16.66 -4.95
N PRO A 622 -12.27 17.43 -5.52
CA PRO A 622 -12.75 18.66 -4.88
C PRO A 622 -13.49 18.39 -3.56
N GLY A 623 -14.14 17.22 -3.44
CA GLY A 623 -15.08 16.94 -2.35
C GLY A 623 -16.16 18.02 -2.31
N GLY A 624 -16.53 18.46 -1.11
CA GLY A 624 -17.42 19.61 -0.91
C GLY A 624 -16.76 20.98 -0.92
N GLN A 625 -15.43 21.09 -1.08
CA GLN A 625 -14.74 22.38 -0.93
C GLN A 625 -15.38 23.47 -1.80
N VAL A 626 -15.66 23.19 -3.06
CA VAL A 626 -16.25 24.17 -3.99
C VAL A 626 -17.62 24.63 -3.50
N GLU A 627 -18.41 23.71 -2.96
CA GLU A 627 -19.76 23.94 -2.47
C GLU A 627 -19.77 24.81 -1.21
N PHE A 628 -18.90 24.49 -0.24
CA PHE A 628 -18.72 25.29 0.98
C PHE A 628 -18.15 26.67 0.70
N MET A 629 -17.11 26.77 -0.13
CA MET A 629 -16.50 28.05 -0.47
C MET A 629 -17.50 28.96 -1.20
N SER A 630 -18.23 28.40 -2.17
CA SER A 630 -19.21 29.15 -2.96
C SER A 630 -20.45 29.55 -2.15
N GLY A 631 -20.91 28.70 -1.23
CA GLY A 631 -22.02 29.01 -0.33
C GLY A 631 -21.63 30.05 0.73
N ALA A 632 -20.48 29.88 1.39
CA ALA A 632 -19.97 30.81 2.40
C ALA A 632 -19.65 32.19 1.82
N ALA A 633 -19.19 32.25 0.56
CA ALA A 633 -18.96 33.52 -0.13
C ALA A 633 -20.25 34.36 -0.31
N ARG A 634 -21.40 33.69 -0.40
CA ARG A 634 -22.74 34.26 -0.61
C ARG A 634 -23.56 34.39 0.68
N SER A 635 -23.12 33.75 1.76
CA SER A 635 -23.74 33.87 3.08
C SER A 635 -23.62 35.30 3.61
N ASN A 636 -24.69 35.80 4.23
CA ASN A 636 -24.70 37.10 4.89
C ASN A 636 -23.72 37.09 6.08
N GLY A 637 -22.66 37.90 6.00
CA GLY A 637 -21.55 37.87 6.96
C GLY A 637 -20.67 36.62 6.88
N GLY A 638 -20.82 35.81 5.83
CA GLY A 638 -20.04 34.59 5.62
C GLY A 638 -18.59 34.84 5.18
N LYS A 639 -17.71 33.89 5.50
CA LYS A 639 -16.27 33.95 5.19
C LYS A 639 -15.83 32.65 4.52
N SER A 640 -15.36 32.73 3.28
CA SER A 640 -14.72 31.62 2.57
C SER A 640 -13.20 31.78 2.64
N ILE A 641 -12.55 30.85 3.35
CA ILE A 641 -11.16 30.97 3.80
C ILE A 641 -10.36 29.77 3.28
N ILE A 642 -9.22 30.03 2.66
CA ILE A 642 -8.21 29.01 2.36
C ILE A 642 -7.09 29.13 3.38
N ALA A 643 -6.94 28.14 4.25
CA ALA A 643 -5.76 27.98 5.10
C ALA A 643 -4.76 27.08 4.39
N ILE A 644 -3.53 27.56 4.17
CA ILE A 644 -2.50 26.84 3.44
C ILE A 644 -1.12 27.13 4.05
N ARG A 645 -0.27 26.11 4.17
CA ARG A 645 1.15 26.34 4.48
C ARG A 645 1.77 27.14 3.34
N SER A 646 2.58 28.15 3.63
CA SER A 646 3.18 28.98 2.57
C SER A 646 4.13 28.20 1.65
N THR A 647 4.60 27.02 2.09
CA THR A 647 5.49 26.14 1.33
C THR A 647 5.08 24.67 1.37
N ALA A 648 5.64 23.89 0.43
CA ALA A 648 5.56 22.43 0.34
C ALA A 648 6.95 21.82 0.12
N LYS A 649 7.05 20.49 0.15
CA LYS A 649 8.31 19.72 -0.05
C LYS A 649 9.47 20.29 0.81
N ASN A 650 9.27 20.36 2.13
CA ASN A 650 10.26 20.86 3.09
C ASN A 650 10.79 22.28 2.77
N GLY A 651 9.93 23.18 2.26
CA GLY A 651 10.31 24.56 1.94
C GLY A 651 10.94 24.74 0.57
N GLU A 652 10.99 23.69 -0.26
CA GLU A 652 11.51 23.76 -1.63
C GLU A 652 10.53 24.43 -2.60
N LEU A 653 9.23 24.24 -2.40
CA LEU A 653 8.19 24.77 -3.28
C LEU A 653 7.32 25.80 -2.55
N SER A 654 6.96 26.88 -3.24
CA SER A 654 5.95 27.83 -2.75
C SER A 654 4.54 27.29 -2.99
N SER A 655 3.63 27.52 -2.03
CA SER A 655 2.20 27.27 -2.20
C SER A 655 1.47 28.49 -2.77
N ILE A 656 2.07 29.68 -2.70
CA ILE A 656 1.61 30.88 -3.41
C ILE A 656 2.38 30.96 -4.74
N VAL A 657 1.68 30.96 -5.86
CA VAL A 657 2.29 30.72 -7.18
C VAL A 657 1.77 31.67 -8.25
N LEU A 658 2.57 31.88 -9.30
CA LEU A 658 2.12 32.56 -10.51
C LEU A 658 1.17 31.70 -11.34
N ASP A 659 1.47 30.40 -11.46
CA ASP A 659 0.72 29.44 -12.27
C ASP A 659 0.37 28.16 -11.48
N LEU A 660 -0.85 27.67 -11.69
CA LEU A 660 -1.32 26.42 -11.07
C LEU A 660 -0.83 25.21 -11.88
N TYR A 661 -0.64 24.07 -11.23
CA TYR A 661 -0.30 22.82 -11.92
C TYR A 661 -1.33 22.50 -13.01
N ASN A 662 -0.85 22.42 -14.25
CA ASN A 662 -1.66 22.19 -15.46
C ASN A 662 -2.82 23.18 -15.63
N GLY A 663 -2.77 24.36 -15.00
CA GLY A 663 -3.84 25.35 -15.03
C GLY A 663 -5.14 24.90 -14.32
N HIS A 664 -5.13 23.80 -13.56
CA HIS A 664 -6.34 23.26 -12.95
C HIS A 664 -6.84 24.14 -11.81
N VAL A 665 -8.11 24.56 -11.89
CA VAL A 665 -8.77 25.36 -10.85
C VAL A 665 -9.80 24.49 -10.14
N THR A 666 -9.62 24.31 -8.84
CA THR A 666 -10.61 23.68 -7.95
C THR A 666 -11.61 24.72 -7.45
N THR A 667 -11.14 25.82 -6.84
CA THR A 667 -12.01 26.92 -6.38
C THR A 667 -11.69 28.18 -7.17
N PRO A 668 -12.67 28.74 -7.91
CA PRO A 668 -12.50 29.99 -8.64
C PRO A 668 -12.21 31.17 -7.70
N ALA A 669 -11.44 32.13 -8.18
CA ALA A 669 -11.01 33.30 -7.43
C ALA A 669 -12.17 34.18 -6.90
N GLU A 670 -13.38 34.05 -7.46
CA GLU A 670 -14.60 34.74 -7.02
C GLU A 670 -15.16 34.18 -5.71
N SER A 671 -14.88 32.91 -5.42
CA SER A 671 -15.36 32.22 -4.21
C SER A 671 -14.38 32.31 -3.03
N VAL A 672 -13.25 33.01 -3.16
CA VAL A 672 -12.21 33.11 -2.14
C VAL A 672 -12.19 34.50 -1.51
N HIS A 673 -12.56 34.61 -0.23
CA HIS A 673 -12.48 35.87 0.50
C HIS A 673 -11.11 36.08 1.16
N TYR A 674 -10.55 35.03 1.75
CA TYR A 674 -9.33 35.09 2.55
C TYR A 674 -8.39 33.93 2.23
N VAL A 675 -7.09 34.20 2.29
CA VAL A 675 -6.03 33.19 2.26
C VAL A 675 -5.15 33.40 3.50
N VAL A 676 -5.00 32.35 4.30
CA VAL A 676 -4.27 32.36 5.57
C VAL A 676 -3.07 31.44 5.45
N THR A 677 -1.90 31.97 5.77
CA THR A 677 -0.65 31.21 5.92
C THR A 677 -0.08 31.46 7.32
N GLU A 678 1.03 30.82 7.64
CA GLU A 678 1.80 31.12 8.84
C GLU A 678 2.40 32.53 8.85
N TYR A 679 2.37 33.26 7.74
CA TYR A 679 2.86 34.64 7.63
C TYR A 679 1.75 35.70 7.71
N GLY A 680 0.48 35.28 7.83
CA GLY A 680 -0.65 36.19 8.04
C GLY A 680 -1.84 35.89 7.14
N THR A 681 -2.71 36.89 7.02
CA THR A 681 -3.98 36.79 6.28
C THR A 681 -4.02 37.76 5.10
N ALA A 682 -4.18 37.23 3.89
CA ALA A 682 -4.47 38.00 2.69
C ALA A 682 -5.99 38.12 2.47
N VAL A 683 -6.47 39.34 2.21
CA VAL A 683 -7.89 39.63 1.96
C VAL A 683 -8.10 39.87 0.46
N LEU A 684 -8.90 39.03 -0.20
CA LEU A 684 -9.07 39.03 -1.66
C LEU A 684 -10.44 39.54 -2.12
N LYS A 685 -11.46 39.49 -1.25
CA LYS A 685 -12.82 39.94 -1.58
C LYS A 685 -12.82 41.41 -1.97
N GLY A 686 -13.37 41.71 -3.15
CA GLY A 686 -13.52 43.09 -3.65
C GLY A 686 -12.21 43.79 -4.07
N ARG A 687 -11.10 43.06 -4.13
CA ARG A 687 -9.78 43.56 -4.54
C ARG A 687 -9.53 43.35 -6.03
N THR A 688 -8.76 44.26 -6.64
CA THR A 688 -8.26 44.10 -8.01
C THR A 688 -7.26 42.94 -8.10
N THR A 689 -6.94 42.49 -9.31
CA THR A 689 -5.94 41.42 -9.49
C THR A 689 -4.55 41.83 -8.96
N GLY A 690 -4.17 43.10 -9.11
CA GLY A 690 -2.90 43.63 -8.58
C GLY A 690 -2.88 43.65 -7.06
N ASP A 691 -3.92 44.21 -6.43
CA ASP A 691 -4.08 44.20 -4.97
C ASP A 691 -4.04 42.78 -4.37
N ARG A 692 -4.67 41.81 -5.06
CA ARG A 692 -4.64 40.40 -4.65
C ARG A 692 -3.25 39.83 -4.70
N ALA A 693 -2.50 40.09 -5.78
CA ALA A 693 -1.14 39.64 -5.94
C ALA A 693 -0.23 40.20 -4.82
N VAL A 694 -0.31 41.51 -4.55
CA VAL A 694 0.42 42.15 -3.44
C VAL A 694 0.08 41.49 -2.10
N ALA A 695 -1.22 41.32 -1.80
CA ALA A 695 -1.66 40.70 -0.55
C ALA A 695 -1.17 39.25 -0.41
N LEU A 696 -1.23 38.45 -1.48
CA LEU A 696 -0.80 37.06 -1.48
C LEU A 696 0.72 36.92 -1.36
N ILE A 697 1.50 37.77 -2.03
CA ILE A 697 2.97 37.78 -1.89
C ILE A 697 3.37 38.13 -0.45
N ASN A 698 2.67 39.07 0.18
CA ASN A 698 2.94 39.45 1.57
C ASN A 698 2.65 38.35 2.60
N VAL A 699 1.87 37.31 2.24
CA VAL A 699 1.66 36.11 3.06
C VAL A 699 2.38 34.87 2.51
N ALA A 700 3.15 35.00 1.44
CA ALA A 700 4.05 33.95 0.98
C ALA A 700 5.28 33.83 1.90
N HIS A 701 5.98 32.71 1.81
CA HIS A 701 7.25 32.53 2.52
C HIS A 701 8.28 33.58 2.07
N PRO A 702 9.04 34.24 2.98
CA PRO A 702 10.00 35.29 2.63
C PRO A 702 10.95 34.90 1.48
N LYS A 703 11.46 33.67 1.52
CA LYS A 703 12.28 33.04 0.45
C LYS A 703 11.75 33.23 -0.98
N PHE A 704 10.42 33.28 -1.19
CA PHE A 704 9.82 33.33 -2.53
C PHE A 704 9.26 34.70 -2.90
N ARG A 705 9.24 35.68 -1.98
CA ARG A 705 8.55 36.97 -2.22
C ARG A 705 9.17 37.80 -3.34
N GLU A 706 10.50 37.84 -3.38
CA GLU A 706 11.24 38.56 -4.43
C GLU A 706 10.95 37.99 -5.82
N ALA A 707 11.10 36.67 -5.98
CA ALA A 707 10.81 35.99 -7.23
C ALA A 707 9.35 36.19 -7.68
N LEU A 708 8.39 36.03 -6.76
CA LEU A 708 6.96 36.22 -7.07
C LEU A 708 6.64 37.67 -7.47
N ARG A 709 7.28 38.66 -6.83
CA ARG A 709 7.13 40.08 -7.19
C ARG A 709 7.65 40.33 -8.60
N ASP A 710 8.85 39.85 -8.91
CA ASP A 710 9.50 40.10 -10.19
C ASP A 710 8.74 39.41 -11.33
N GLU A 711 8.28 38.17 -11.10
CA GLU A 711 7.39 37.46 -12.01
C GLU A 711 6.06 38.20 -12.23
N ALA A 712 5.45 38.74 -11.17
CA ALA A 712 4.20 39.50 -11.27
C ALA A 712 4.37 40.81 -12.04
N LEU A 713 5.52 41.50 -11.90
CA LEU A 713 5.88 42.68 -12.69
C LEU A 713 6.07 42.32 -14.17
N GLU A 714 6.82 41.26 -14.47
CA GLU A 714 7.06 40.81 -15.84
C GLU A 714 5.75 40.46 -16.56
N LYS A 715 4.80 39.84 -15.85
CA LYS A 715 3.48 39.50 -16.38
C LYS A 715 2.48 40.64 -16.37
N ASN A 716 2.85 41.84 -15.92
CA ASN A 716 1.97 43.00 -15.77
C ASN A 716 0.74 42.71 -14.88
N ILE A 717 0.90 41.84 -13.88
CA ILE A 717 -0.12 41.58 -12.86
C ILE A 717 -0.14 42.71 -11.83
N ILE A 718 1.04 43.23 -11.50
CA ILE A 718 1.23 44.39 -10.63
C ILE A 718 2.04 45.46 -11.35
N SER A 719 1.84 46.71 -10.96
CA SER A 719 2.64 47.86 -11.36
C SER A 719 3.90 48.03 -10.50
N PRO A 720 4.88 48.84 -10.94
CA PRO A 720 6.03 49.19 -10.10
C PRO A 720 5.66 49.86 -8.76
N ALA A 721 4.55 50.59 -8.71
CA ALA A 721 4.05 51.20 -7.49
C ALA A 721 3.55 50.13 -6.51
N GLU A 722 2.68 49.22 -6.97
CA GLU A 722 2.19 48.09 -6.17
C GLU A 722 3.33 47.17 -5.69
N ALA A 723 4.37 46.97 -6.52
CA ALA A 723 5.53 46.18 -6.15
C ALA A 723 6.30 46.75 -4.93
N SER A 724 6.21 48.06 -4.69
CA SER A 724 6.83 48.71 -3.53
C SER A 724 6.11 48.45 -2.21
N GLU A 725 4.88 47.94 -2.26
CA GLU A 725 4.08 47.55 -1.08
C GLU A 725 4.39 46.14 -0.57
N ILE A 726 5.25 45.40 -1.28
CA ILE A 726 5.64 44.04 -0.92
C ILE A 726 6.80 44.08 0.09
N ILE A 727 6.56 43.44 1.24
CA ILE A 727 7.52 43.30 2.32
C ILE A 727 8.37 42.05 2.03
N LEU A 728 9.62 42.24 1.58
CA LEU A 728 10.52 41.13 1.27
C LEU A 728 11.04 40.43 2.53
N ASP A 729 11.40 41.23 3.54
CA ASP A 729 11.96 40.72 4.79
C ASP A 729 10.86 40.48 5.83
N ALA A 730 10.69 39.21 6.24
CA ALA A 730 9.86 38.87 7.39
C ALA A 730 10.49 37.73 8.21
N PRO A 731 10.27 37.68 9.54
CA PRO A 731 10.82 36.62 10.39
C PRO A 731 10.35 35.24 9.94
N VAL A 732 11.28 34.30 9.74
CA VAL A 732 10.94 32.94 9.33
C VAL A 732 10.28 32.18 10.49
N VAL A 733 9.12 31.58 10.23
CA VAL A 733 8.43 30.72 11.20
C VAL A 733 9.08 29.34 11.19
N ALA A 734 9.76 28.96 12.27
CA ALA A 734 10.48 27.70 12.37
C ALA A 734 9.57 26.50 12.69
N ASP A 735 9.73 25.41 11.92
CA ASP A 735 8.93 24.19 12.01
C ASP A 735 9.41 23.28 13.15
N PHE A 736 8.98 23.55 14.39
CA PHE A 736 9.19 22.65 15.54
C PHE A 736 7.89 21.95 15.93
N VAL A 737 8.00 20.67 16.28
CA VAL A 737 6.87 19.84 16.72
C VAL A 737 6.38 20.32 18.08
N VAL A 738 5.12 20.73 18.17
CA VAL A 738 4.48 21.07 19.44
C VAL A 738 3.92 19.76 20.03
N ARG A 739 4.50 19.28 21.14
CA ARG A 739 3.94 18.12 21.86
C ARG A 739 2.91 18.60 22.89
N PRO A 740 1.66 18.07 22.88
CA PRO A 740 0.73 18.33 23.95
C PRO A 740 1.26 17.72 25.25
N TYR A 741 1.27 18.51 26.33
CA TYR A 741 1.58 18.05 27.67
C TYR A 741 0.40 17.20 28.17
N GLN A 742 0.47 15.87 28.03
CA GLN A 742 -0.49 14.97 28.67
C GLN A 742 -0.17 14.86 30.16
N GLY A 743 -0.80 15.71 30.96
CA GLY A 743 -0.77 15.60 32.42
C GLY A 743 -1.42 14.29 32.88
N ARG A 744 -0.61 13.25 33.10
CA ARG A 744 -0.92 12.24 34.12
C ARG A 744 -0.36 12.75 35.43
N ALA A 745 -1.23 12.90 36.42
CA ALA A 745 -0.81 13.02 37.81
C ALA A 745 0.01 11.76 38.16
N ILE A 746 1.33 11.94 38.26
CA ILE A 746 2.22 10.99 38.95
C ILE A 746 2.77 11.76 40.13
N ALA A 747 2.19 11.48 41.30
CA ALA A 747 2.84 11.81 42.55
C ALA A 747 4.16 11.04 42.65
N SER A 748 5.15 11.70 43.26
CA SER A 748 6.44 11.21 43.75
C SER A 748 7.67 11.30 42.82
N HIS A 749 8.61 12.13 43.29
CA HIS A 749 10.07 12.07 43.12
C HIS A 749 10.64 12.31 41.73
N GLN A 750 10.65 13.57 41.25
CA GLN A 750 11.77 14.16 40.49
C GLN A 750 11.72 15.71 40.55
N GLU A 751 11.80 16.29 41.75
CA GLU A 751 12.22 17.68 41.90
C GLU A 751 13.75 17.71 41.98
N GLY A 752 14.42 18.39 41.03
CA GLY A 752 15.86 18.63 41.12
C GLY A 752 16.67 18.56 39.82
N PHE A 753 16.08 18.12 38.69
CA PHE A 753 16.76 18.08 37.40
C PHE A 753 16.49 19.32 36.52
N PHE A 754 15.26 19.85 36.53
CA PHE A 754 14.90 21.04 35.73
C PHE A 754 15.39 22.37 36.32
N GLU A 755 15.52 22.51 37.64
CA GLU A 755 16.10 23.70 38.26
C GLU A 755 17.59 23.89 37.94
N ARG A 756 18.34 22.81 37.70
CA ARG A 756 19.77 22.90 37.35
C ARG A 756 20.00 23.36 35.92
N ILE A 757 19.08 23.05 35.00
CA ILE A 757 19.15 23.50 33.61
C ILE A 757 18.64 24.95 33.48
N TRP A 758 17.64 25.34 34.26
CA TRP A 758 17.12 26.72 34.28
C TRP A 758 18.14 27.73 34.84
N ASN A 759 18.92 27.34 35.87
CA ASN A 759 19.98 28.19 36.42
C ASN A 759 21.26 28.22 35.56
N ALA A 760 21.49 27.23 34.69
CA ALA A 760 22.65 27.21 33.79
C ALA A 760 22.46 28.09 32.55
N ILE A 761 21.22 28.39 32.15
CA ILE A 761 20.90 29.19 30.95
C ILE A 761 20.76 30.70 31.27
N ASN A 762 20.61 31.08 32.54
CA ASN A 762 20.41 32.48 32.96
C ASN A 762 21.68 33.28 33.33
N ILE A 763 22.88 32.79 33.02
CA ILE A 763 24.15 33.48 33.38
C ILE A 763 24.75 34.33 32.24
N ASN A 764 24.14 34.41 31.05
CA ASN A 764 24.76 35.14 29.92
C ASN A 764 23.92 36.24 29.24
N PHE A 765 22.90 36.81 29.91
CA PHE A 765 22.07 37.88 29.29
C PHE A 765 21.90 39.17 30.12
N PHE A 766 22.79 39.45 31.08
CA PHE A 766 22.70 40.68 31.90
C PHE A 766 23.98 41.54 31.95
N HIS A 767 24.88 41.43 30.96
CA HIS A 767 26.15 42.19 30.99
C HIS A 767 26.58 42.81 29.64
N VAL A 768 25.65 43.41 28.87
CA VAL A 768 26.01 44.43 27.87
C VAL A 768 24.84 45.42 27.69
N PHE A 769 24.61 46.33 28.63
CA PHE A 769 23.92 47.62 28.40
C PHE A 769 24.03 48.52 29.64
N LYS A 770 25.24 49.02 29.90
CA LYS A 770 25.50 50.26 30.64
C LYS A 770 27.00 50.57 30.59
N ILE A 771 27.40 51.33 29.56
CA ILE A 771 28.50 52.31 29.54
C ILE A 771 28.36 52.98 28.16
N TYR A 772 27.64 54.09 28.13
CA TYR A 772 27.90 55.27 27.30
C TYR A 772 26.89 56.36 27.71
N SER A 773 27.23 57.04 28.79
CA SER A 773 26.82 58.41 29.09
C SER A 773 27.98 59.10 29.80
N HIS A 774 29.07 59.31 29.05
CA HIS A 774 29.90 60.51 29.04
C HIS A 774 30.86 60.44 27.86
#